data_AF-A0A933MHQ4-F1
#
_entry.id   AF-A0A933MHQ4-F1
#
_cell.length_a   1.000
_cell.length_b   1.000
_cell.length_c   1.000
_cell.angle_alpha   90.00
_cell.angle_beta   90.00
_cell.angle_gamma   90.00
#
_symmetry.space_group_name_H-M   'P 1'
#
loop_
_entity.id
_entity.type
_entity.pdbx_description
1 polymer ?
#
loop_
_entity_poly.entity_id
_entity_poly.type
_entity_poly.pdbx_seq_one_letter_code
_entity_poly.pdbx_strand_id
1 'polypeptide(L)'
;MDKGAHFYRCDFQVHTPRDPNWVGQGAVSEEERKEFAQDFIKACRSKSIDAVAITDHHDITLFKYIREAASAELDENNNPILKERRILIFPGIELTLGVPCQALLIFDAEIPLDSLSNLYTALSITPADETAEKHAAVTRLEHITKLSQLYTELNNRESLKGKFIVLPNVTDGGTGSILRPGFQSHYKDMPCVGCYLDGGIDKFGTGNDRIINGKDQNYGPKKLGVFQTSDSRRREFTYLGQYTTWVKWATPSAEALRQACLAKESRISQDVPELPSIFITSIDVSNSKFMGQVYLDFNQQYNAVIGGRGTGKSTILEYLRWGLCDQIPDIAQGDDEMPGYQEKRKKLIEKTLLPFESTVQVSFTKNNIPHVIRRKASTNELLLKIGAGEFEACSEDNVRNLLPIQAYSQKQLSSVGVSVEELKRLIYSPVRQALNEFSSKFEKLRADIKACYELRLRKKLMESDIEKNELELKSLSEQAEGLRKGLKGISEEDKKTISSHKQYEVIEQLVDGWQGELNSAKEALGVLMRDIEGYPTAIPDDAKLTGKGQVIITDIHKEIKAIFDGINSALNSLNSKLSPEGEAVVKLNAFIEQWKGILTQHKQKYEAAKQKSTSQEATLIQIQKIEDRVKEIRKSLTEKKQGVFKAGDPEAKFNALKIEWFNAHKERADLLDLQCSRLSGLSDSNLKATLGRGKGLTDLEEVLKKMIAGSSVREAKIKELCKRIAEAADPIQEWDAILLEFETLANFDLNKNPGAVLSATPILSSAGFTANGLRKVAEKITSENWIDLFLVQLDDLPLFEYKTREGEYIDFTDASAGQQATALMHVLLNQGGPPLIIDQPEDDLDNQMVSDIATLI
;
A
#
# COMPACT_ATOMS: atom_id res chain seq x y z
N MET A 1 -20.82 -21.70 -14.07
CA MET A 1 -19.39 -21.88 -13.73
C MET A 1 -18.63 -21.76 -15.03
N ASP A 2 -17.47 -21.10 -15.02
CA ASP A 2 -16.73 -20.85 -16.26
C ASP A 2 -16.24 -22.16 -16.90
N LYS A 3 -16.04 -22.14 -18.22
CA LYS A 3 -15.53 -23.31 -18.97
C LYS A 3 -14.00 -23.33 -19.02
N GLY A 4 -13.34 -22.58 -18.13
CA GLY A 4 -11.90 -22.44 -18.08
C GLY A 4 -11.21 -23.63 -17.42
N ALA A 5 -9.88 -23.54 -17.34
CA ALA A 5 -9.07 -24.56 -16.68
C ALA A 5 -8.86 -24.19 -15.20
N HIS A 6 -9.04 -25.16 -14.32
CA HIS A 6 -8.87 -25.02 -12.87
C HIS A 6 -7.85 -26.00 -12.35
N PHE A 7 -7.20 -25.68 -11.23
CA PHE A 7 -6.28 -26.58 -10.56
C PHE A 7 -7.04 -27.62 -9.75
N TYR A 8 -6.59 -28.87 -9.86
CA TYR A 8 -7.07 -30.02 -9.10
C TYR A 8 -5.89 -30.68 -8.42
N ARG A 9 -6.03 -31.02 -7.14
CA ARG A 9 -5.00 -31.75 -6.39
C ARG A 9 -5.08 -33.24 -6.70
N CYS A 10 -4.01 -33.78 -7.28
CA CYS A 10 -3.99 -35.10 -7.88
C CYS A 10 -3.04 -36.07 -7.19
N ASP A 11 -3.44 -37.34 -7.09
CA ASP A 11 -2.57 -38.47 -6.76
C ASP A 11 -2.76 -39.58 -7.79
N PHE A 12 -1.82 -39.70 -8.73
CA PHE A 12 -1.97 -40.54 -9.91
C PHE A 12 -1.38 -41.95 -9.79
N GLN A 13 -0.99 -42.38 -8.58
CA GLN A 13 -0.63 -43.77 -8.35
C GLN A 13 -1.20 -44.25 -7.03
N VAL A 14 -2.37 -44.87 -7.12
CA VAL A 14 -3.09 -45.43 -5.98
C VAL A 14 -3.49 -46.86 -6.32
N HIS A 15 -3.14 -47.77 -5.42
CA HIS A 15 -3.49 -49.17 -5.54
C HIS A 15 -4.72 -49.50 -4.71
N THR A 16 -5.29 -50.66 -4.96
CA THR A 16 -6.48 -51.18 -4.29
C THR A 16 -6.18 -52.50 -3.59
N PRO A 17 -7.12 -53.06 -2.81
CA PRO A 17 -7.00 -54.38 -2.21
C PRO A 17 -6.63 -55.53 -3.16
N ARG A 18 -6.78 -55.33 -4.48
CA ARG A 18 -6.38 -56.33 -5.48
C ARG A 18 -4.87 -56.40 -5.70
N ASP A 19 -4.10 -55.40 -5.30
CA ASP A 19 -2.64 -55.41 -5.41
C ASP A 19 -2.03 -56.46 -4.45
N PRO A 20 -1.10 -57.33 -4.92
CA PRO A 20 -0.46 -58.33 -4.10
C PRO A 20 0.25 -57.78 -2.87
N ASN A 21 0.74 -56.54 -2.95
CA ASN A 21 1.46 -55.86 -1.87
C ASN A 21 0.55 -55.00 -1.00
N TRP A 22 -0.78 -55.11 -1.18
CA TRP A 22 -1.74 -54.43 -0.32
C TRP A 22 -1.60 -54.83 1.15
N VAL A 23 -1.65 -53.84 2.04
CA VAL A 23 -1.59 -54.04 3.50
C VAL A 23 -2.92 -53.64 4.13
N GLY A 24 -3.52 -54.58 4.86
CA GLY A 24 -4.79 -54.38 5.57
C GLY A 24 -5.90 -55.30 5.05
N GLN A 25 -7.15 -54.99 5.42
CA GLN A 25 -8.31 -55.78 5.01
C GLN A 25 -8.51 -55.74 3.48
N GLY A 26 -8.78 -56.91 2.90
CA GLY A 26 -9.10 -57.10 1.49
C GLY A 26 -10.54 -56.69 1.13
N ALA A 27 -10.91 -56.83 -0.15
CA ALA A 27 -12.29 -56.65 -0.62
C ALA A 27 -12.62 -57.64 -1.75
N VAL A 28 -13.37 -58.70 -1.42
CA VAL A 28 -13.64 -59.82 -2.34
C VAL A 28 -15.09 -59.84 -2.78
N SER A 29 -16.05 -59.72 -1.85
CA SER A 29 -17.49 -59.71 -2.18
C SER A 29 -17.93 -58.37 -2.81
N GLU A 30 -19.07 -58.34 -3.50
CA GLU A 30 -19.58 -57.09 -4.07
C GLU A 30 -19.83 -56.02 -2.99
N GLU A 31 -20.33 -56.43 -1.81
CA GLU A 31 -20.58 -55.55 -0.68
C GLU A 31 -19.27 -54.96 -0.12
N GLU A 32 -18.24 -55.79 0.08
CA GLU A 32 -16.93 -55.34 0.57
C GLU A 32 -16.26 -54.37 -0.41
N ARG A 33 -16.42 -54.60 -1.72
CA ARG A 33 -15.87 -53.71 -2.76
C ARG A 33 -16.57 -52.35 -2.77
N LYS A 34 -17.90 -52.33 -2.58
CA LYS A 34 -18.67 -51.09 -2.45
C LYS A 34 -18.33 -50.35 -1.16
N GLU A 35 -18.16 -51.05 -0.04
CA GLU A 35 -17.75 -50.46 1.23
C GLU A 35 -16.35 -49.83 1.13
N PHE A 36 -15.37 -50.57 0.59
CA PHE A 36 -14.03 -50.04 0.33
C PHE A 36 -14.07 -48.78 -0.55
N ALA A 37 -14.84 -48.81 -1.65
CA ALA A 37 -14.97 -47.67 -2.55
C ALA A 37 -15.56 -46.43 -1.84
N GLN A 38 -16.59 -46.60 -1.01
CA GLN A 38 -17.18 -45.49 -0.24
C GLN A 38 -16.19 -44.91 0.78
N ASP A 39 -15.48 -45.76 1.50
CA ASP A 39 -14.47 -45.33 2.47
C ASP A 39 -13.29 -44.61 1.80
N PHE A 40 -12.88 -45.08 0.62
CA PHE A 40 -11.83 -44.46 -0.17
C PHE A 40 -12.22 -43.04 -0.60
N ILE A 41 -13.44 -42.84 -1.11
CA ILE A 41 -13.93 -41.51 -1.49
C ILE A 41 -14.02 -40.57 -0.28
N LYS A 42 -14.50 -41.05 0.87
CA LYS A 42 -14.48 -40.27 2.13
C LYS A 42 -13.06 -39.89 2.54
N ALA A 43 -12.09 -40.80 2.41
CA ALA A 43 -10.69 -40.54 2.71
C ALA A 43 -10.11 -39.46 1.78
N CYS A 44 -10.33 -39.55 0.47
CA CYS A 44 -9.94 -38.52 -0.49
C CYS A 44 -10.51 -37.14 -0.12
N ARG A 45 -11.80 -37.09 0.24
CA ARG A 45 -12.48 -35.85 0.64
C ARG A 45 -11.87 -35.24 1.89
N SER A 46 -11.65 -36.05 2.93
CA SER A 46 -11.04 -35.61 4.20
C SER A 46 -9.62 -35.07 4.02
N LYS A 47 -8.91 -35.54 2.99
CA LYS A 47 -7.55 -35.13 2.63
C LYS A 47 -7.50 -34.04 1.57
N SER A 48 -8.65 -33.52 1.14
CA SER A 48 -8.78 -32.50 0.09
C SER A 48 -8.10 -32.91 -1.23
N ILE A 49 -8.31 -34.15 -1.66
CA ILE A 49 -7.86 -34.66 -2.96
C ILE A 49 -9.01 -34.52 -3.94
N ASP A 50 -8.73 -33.93 -5.11
CA ASP A 50 -9.76 -33.68 -6.13
C ASP A 50 -9.77 -34.76 -7.21
N ALA A 51 -8.62 -35.36 -7.50
CA ALA A 51 -8.48 -36.39 -8.53
C ALA A 51 -7.49 -37.49 -8.13
N VAL A 52 -7.78 -38.73 -8.50
CA VAL A 52 -6.88 -39.87 -8.32
C VAL A 52 -6.87 -40.77 -9.55
N ALA A 53 -5.76 -41.47 -9.78
CA ALA A 53 -5.73 -42.57 -10.73
C ALA A 53 -5.60 -43.90 -9.99
N ILE A 54 -6.47 -44.86 -10.33
CA ILE A 54 -6.38 -46.21 -9.81
C ILE A 54 -5.47 -47.00 -10.74
N THR A 55 -4.31 -47.42 -10.24
CA THR A 55 -3.20 -47.94 -11.05
C THR A 55 -2.68 -49.27 -10.51
N ASP A 56 -3.57 -50.23 -10.27
CA ASP A 56 -3.17 -51.58 -9.90
C ASP A 56 -2.27 -52.21 -10.99
N HIS A 57 -1.40 -53.14 -10.59
CA HIS A 57 -0.51 -53.79 -11.55
C HIS A 57 -1.33 -54.71 -12.47
N HIS A 58 -1.46 -54.30 -13.72
CA HIS A 58 -2.15 -55.04 -14.78
C HIS A 58 -3.63 -55.39 -14.47
N ASP A 59 -4.31 -54.62 -13.61
CA ASP A 59 -5.73 -54.81 -13.27
C ASP A 59 -6.47 -53.46 -13.17
N ILE A 60 -7.76 -53.46 -13.48
CA ILE A 60 -8.66 -52.30 -13.40
C ILE A 60 -10.00 -52.64 -12.73
N THR A 61 -10.11 -53.80 -12.09
CA THR A 61 -11.41 -54.31 -11.63
C THR A 61 -12.08 -53.40 -10.60
N LEU A 62 -11.33 -52.86 -9.64
CA LEU A 62 -11.91 -52.03 -8.57
C LEU A 62 -12.26 -50.60 -9.00
N PHE A 63 -11.74 -50.15 -10.15
CA PHE A 63 -12.05 -48.83 -10.70
C PHE A 63 -13.57 -48.61 -10.88
N LYS A 64 -14.33 -49.62 -11.34
CA LYS A 64 -15.77 -49.48 -11.60
C LYS A 64 -16.55 -49.11 -10.34
N TYR A 65 -16.22 -49.75 -9.21
CA TYR A 65 -16.87 -49.50 -7.92
C TYR A 65 -16.48 -48.14 -7.34
N ILE A 66 -15.20 -47.76 -7.44
CA ILE A 66 -14.71 -46.46 -6.95
C ILE A 66 -15.34 -45.30 -7.73
N ARG A 67 -15.44 -45.43 -9.05
CA ARG A 67 -16.09 -44.42 -9.90
C ARG A 67 -17.60 -44.29 -9.63
N GLU A 68 -18.27 -45.42 -9.35
CA GLU A 68 -19.68 -45.42 -8.94
C GLU A 68 -19.87 -44.74 -7.58
N ALA A 69 -19.01 -45.05 -6.60
CA ALA A 69 -19.04 -44.41 -5.28
C ALA A 69 -18.82 -42.89 -5.35
N ALA A 70 -17.87 -42.43 -6.18
CA ALA A 70 -17.65 -40.99 -6.42
C ALA A 70 -18.87 -40.30 -7.07
N SER A 71 -19.61 -41.03 -7.91
CA SER A 71 -20.80 -40.51 -8.60
C SER A 71 -22.04 -40.46 -7.70
N ALA A 72 -22.09 -41.33 -6.70
CA ALA A 72 -23.18 -41.46 -5.73
C ALA A 72 -22.93 -40.72 -4.40
N GLU A 73 -21.83 -39.96 -4.30
CA GLU A 73 -21.46 -39.23 -3.09
C GLU A 73 -22.51 -38.16 -2.71
N LEU A 74 -22.82 -38.10 -1.41
CA LEU A 74 -23.78 -37.17 -0.82
C LEU A 74 -23.06 -36.19 0.11
N ASP A 75 -23.56 -34.96 0.21
CA ASP A 75 -23.09 -33.95 1.17
C ASP A 75 -23.67 -34.18 2.59
N GLU A 76 -23.27 -33.34 3.55
CA GLU A 76 -23.73 -33.40 4.95
C GLU A 76 -25.26 -33.26 5.11
N ASN A 77 -25.94 -32.70 4.09
CA ASN A 77 -27.38 -32.50 4.05
C ASN A 77 -28.11 -33.58 3.21
N ASN A 78 -27.43 -34.68 2.87
CA ASN A 78 -27.93 -35.76 2.01
C ASN A 78 -28.28 -35.34 0.57
N ASN A 79 -27.72 -34.25 0.06
CA ASN A 79 -27.87 -33.87 -1.34
C ASN A 79 -26.72 -34.46 -2.17
N PRO A 80 -26.98 -34.91 -3.42
CA PRO A 80 -25.92 -35.33 -4.32
C PRO A 80 -24.90 -34.22 -4.55
N ILE A 81 -23.61 -34.56 -4.44
CA ILE A 81 -22.55 -33.60 -4.76
C ILE A 81 -22.63 -33.21 -6.24
N LEU A 82 -22.56 -31.90 -6.51
CA LEU A 82 -22.52 -31.33 -7.86
C LEU A 82 -21.38 -31.96 -8.67
N LYS A 83 -21.60 -32.22 -9.97
CA LYS A 83 -20.64 -32.92 -10.84
C LYS A 83 -19.22 -32.31 -10.76
N GLU A 84 -19.13 -30.98 -10.68
CA GLU A 84 -17.86 -30.24 -10.62
C GLU A 84 -17.07 -30.44 -9.32
N ARG A 85 -17.74 -30.85 -8.22
CA ARG A 85 -17.12 -31.04 -6.90
C ARG A 85 -16.86 -32.51 -6.57
N ARG A 86 -17.27 -33.43 -7.45
CA ARG A 86 -17.04 -34.86 -7.27
C ARG A 86 -15.56 -35.17 -7.43
N ILE A 87 -15.07 -36.14 -6.66
CA ILE A 87 -13.71 -36.63 -6.81
C ILE A 87 -13.59 -37.35 -8.16
N LEU A 88 -12.61 -36.96 -8.96
CA LEU A 88 -12.37 -37.50 -10.30
C LEU A 88 -11.51 -38.76 -10.21
N ILE A 89 -11.98 -39.84 -10.83
CA ILE A 89 -11.27 -41.12 -10.83
C ILE A 89 -10.81 -41.42 -12.25
N PHE A 90 -9.50 -41.45 -12.45
CA PHE A 90 -8.87 -41.87 -13.70
C PHE A 90 -8.63 -43.38 -13.68
N PRO A 91 -9.02 -44.12 -14.74
CA PRO A 91 -8.59 -45.49 -14.91
C PRO A 91 -7.12 -45.50 -15.33
N GLY A 92 -6.32 -46.35 -14.70
CA GLY A 92 -4.94 -46.55 -15.11
C GLY A 92 -4.42 -47.94 -14.78
N ILE A 93 -3.21 -48.22 -15.22
CA ILE A 93 -2.47 -49.46 -14.95
C ILE A 93 -1.01 -49.11 -14.72
N GLU A 94 -0.39 -49.68 -13.68
CA GLU A 94 1.06 -49.68 -13.55
C GLU A 94 1.67 -50.81 -14.40
N LEU A 95 2.51 -50.45 -15.37
CA LEU A 95 3.15 -51.37 -16.32
C LEU A 95 4.61 -51.65 -15.94
N THR A 96 4.99 -52.92 -16.01
CA THR A 96 6.40 -53.35 -15.97
C THR A 96 6.85 -53.78 -17.37
N LEU A 97 7.66 -52.96 -18.05
CA LEU A 97 7.96 -53.11 -19.48
C LEU A 97 9.24 -53.93 -19.76
N GLY A 98 9.40 -54.42 -20.99
CA GLY A 98 10.62 -55.04 -21.50
C GLY A 98 11.79 -54.04 -21.62
N VAL A 99 11.51 -52.77 -21.97
CA VAL A 99 12.40 -51.66 -21.54
C VAL A 99 12.49 -51.75 -20.02
N PRO A 100 13.67 -51.85 -19.38
CA PRO A 100 13.76 -51.94 -17.92
C PRO A 100 13.27 -50.62 -17.30
N CYS A 101 11.96 -50.41 -17.22
CA CYS A 101 11.33 -49.17 -16.82
C CYS A 101 9.88 -49.47 -16.42
N GLN A 102 9.44 -48.88 -15.32
CA GLN A 102 8.03 -48.86 -14.95
C GLN A 102 7.35 -47.63 -15.57
N ALA A 103 6.08 -47.77 -15.91
CA ALA A 103 5.30 -46.65 -16.43
C ALA A 103 3.85 -46.73 -15.97
N LEU A 104 3.27 -45.60 -15.62
CA LEU A 104 1.83 -45.47 -15.43
C LEU A 104 1.19 -45.23 -16.80
N LEU A 105 0.18 -46.04 -17.12
CA LEU A 105 -0.71 -45.81 -18.26
C LEU A 105 -2.04 -45.30 -17.72
N ILE A 106 -2.37 -44.05 -18.00
CA ILE A 106 -3.60 -43.39 -17.50
C ILE A 106 -4.50 -43.06 -18.70
N PHE A 107 -5.80 -43.30 -18.56
CA PHE A 107 -6.80 -43.04 -19.60
C PHE A 107 -7.71 -41.88 -19.23
N ASP A 108 -8.52 -41.40 -20.19
CA ASP A 108 -9.58 -40.41 -19.92
C ASP A 108 -10.47 -40.85 -18.74
N ALA A 109 -10.78 -39.92 -17.81
CA ALA A 109 -11.60 -40.24 -16.64
C ALA A 109 -13.01 -40.73 -17.01
N GLU A 110 -13.57 -40.21 -18.11
CA GLU A 110 -14.89 -40.58 -18.62
C GLU A 110 -14.85 -41.69 -19.70
N ILE A 111 -13.74 -42.44 -19.83
CA ILE A 111 -13.66 -43.53 -20.82
C ILE A 111 -14.72 -44.64 -20.56
N PRO A 112 -15.40 -45.15 -21.59
CA PRO A 112 -16.35 -46.26 -21.43
C PRO A 112 -15.65 -47.54 -20.95
N LEU A 113 -16.27 -48.27 -20.01
CA LEU A 113 -15.67 -49.50 -19.44
C LEU A 113 -15.39 -50.56 -20.51
N ASP A 114 -16.28 -50.72 -21.48
CA ASP A 114 -16.11 -51.68 -22.58
C ASP A 114 -14.86 -51.38 -23.42
N SER A 115 -14.46 -50.11 -23.51
CA SER A 115 -13.23 -49.72 -24.23
C SER A 115 -11.97 -50.22 -23.52
N LEU A 116 -12.00 -50.30 -22.19
CA LEU A 116 -10.87 -50.78 -21.39
C LEU A 116 -10.65 -52.29 -21.53
N SER A 117 -11.66 -53.07 -21.90
CA SER A 117 -11.49 -54.52 -22.15
C SER A 117 -10.50 -54.82 -23.29
N ASN A 118 -10.39 -53.91 -24.28
CA ASN A 118 -9.46 -54.02 -25.40
C ASN A 118 -7.99 -53.80 -24.99
N LEU A 119 -7.75 -53.27 -23.78
CA LEU A 119 -6.41 -53.00 -23.25
C LEU A 119 -5.62 -54.29 -23.04
N TYR A 120 -6.25 -55.30 -22.45
CA TYR A 120 -5.62 -56.59 -22.18
C TYR A 120 -5.14 -57.24 -23.48
N THR A 121 -5.96 -57.18 -24.53
CA THR A 121 -5.60 -57.64 -25.88
C THR A 121 -4.47 -56.82 -26.50
N ALA A 122 -4.45 -55.50 -26.28
CA ALA A 122 -3.39 -54.64 -26.81
C ALA A 122 -2.03 -54.90 -26.16
N LEU A 123 -2.02 -55.19 -24.85
CA LEU A 123 -0.80 -55.43 -24.07
C LEU A 123 -0.44 -56.91 -23.94
N SER A 124 -1.22 -57.82 -24.54
CA SER A 124 -1.09 -59.28 -24.38
C SER A 124 -1.06 -59.73 -22.91
N ILE A 125 -1.86 -59.06 -22.06
CA ILE A 125 -2.00 -59.36 -20.63
C ILE A 125 -3.20 -60.31 -20.47
N THR A 126 -3.03 -61.37 -19.69
CA THR A 126 -4.16 -62.20 -19.25
C THR A 126 -4.77 -61.59 -17.99
N PRO A 127 -6.03 -61.11 -18.01
CA PRO A 127 -6.66 -60.53 -16.84
C PRO A 127 -6.85 -61.59 -15.75
N ALA A 128 -6.80 -61.16 -14.49
CA ALA A 128 -7.15 -62.00 -13.35
C ALA A 128 -8.66 -62.28 -13.32
N ASP A 129 -9.07 -63.40 -12.72
CA ASP A 129 -10.49 -63.65 -12.44
C ASP A 129 -11.07 -62.51 -11.59
N GLU A 130 -12.22 -61.96 -11.99
CA GLU A 130 -12.90 -60.90 -11.24
C GLU A 130 -13.31 -61.35 -9.83
N THR A 131 -13.43 -62.66 -9.57
CA THR A 131 -13.77 -63.22 -8.27
C THR A 131 -12.55 -63.50 -7.37
N ALA A 132 -11.34 -63.43 -7.93
CA ALA A 132 -10.12 -63.63 -7.16
C ALA A 132 -9.85 -62.44 -6.21
N GLU A 133 -9.36 -62.74 -5.01
CA GLU A 133 -9.00 -61.73 -3.99
C GLU A 133 -7.90 -60.77 -4.48
N LYS A 134 -6.89 -61.30 -5.19
CA LYS A 134 -5.76 -60.54 -5.73
C LYS A 134 -5.72 -60.66 -7.25
N HIS A 135 -5.05 -59.71 -7.92
CA HIS A 135 -4.80 -59.82 -9.35
C HIS A 135 -3.72 -60.87 -9.67
N ALA A 136 -3.53 -61.18 -10.96
CA ALA A 136 -2.58 -62.19 -11.44
C ALA A 136 -1.12 -61.76 -11.17
N ALA A 137 -0.20 -62.72 -11.14
CA ALA A 137 1.22 -62.42 -10.97
C ALA A 137 1.71 -61.44 -12.04
N VAL A 138 2.38 -60.36 -11.61
CA VAL A 138 2.88 -59.32 -12.51
C VAL A 138 3.96 -59.90 -13.42
N THR A 139 3.69 -59.98 -14.71
CA THR A 139 4.65 -60.44 -15.73
C THR A 139 5.23 -59.25 -16.48
N ARG A 140 6.54 -59.25 -16.67
CA ARG A 140 7.19 -58.22 -17.47
C ARG A 140 6.78 -58.35 -18.94
N LEU A 141 6.39 -57.24 -19.56
CA LEU A 141 6.00 -57.20 -20.97
C LEU A 141 7.25 -57.20 -21.88
N GLU A 142 7.94 -58.33 -21.95
CA GLU A 142 9.22 -58.50 -22.67
C GLU A 142 9.14 -58.12 -24.17
N HIS A 143 7.96 -58.23 -24.77
CA HIS A 143 7.72 -57.86 -26.17
C HIS A 143 7.73 -56.34 -26.41
N ILE A 144 7.57 -55.52 -25.36
CA ILE A 144 7.59 -54.06 -25.44
C ILE A 144 8.97 -53.55 -25.04
N THR A 145 9.84 -53.38 -26.03
CA THR A 145 11.26 -53.02 -25.84
C THR A 145 11.54 -51.53 -26.04
N LYS A 146 10.53 -50.73 -26.41
CA LYS A 146 10.57 -49.26 -26.47
C LYS A 146 9.22 -48.64 -26.09
N LEU A 147 9.24 -47.46 -25.47
CA LEU A 147 8.01 -46.69 -25.17
C LEU A 147 7.29 -46.23 -26.46
N SER A 148 8.02 -45.98 -27.55
CA SER A 148 7.42 -45.68 -28.85
C SER A 148 6.58 -46.83 -29.39
N GLN A 149 7.03 -48.08 -29.20
CA GLN A 149 6.29 -49.28 -29.57
C GLN A 149 4.98 -49.39 -28.78
N LEU A 150 5.01 -49.13 -27.47
CA LEU A 150 3.80 -49.09 -26.63
C LEU A 150 2.77 -48.09 -27.16
N TYR A 151 3.21 -46.88 -27.53
CA TYR A 151 2.33 -45.88 -28.14
C TYR A 151 1.74 -46.35 -29.46
N THR A 152 2.51 -47.05 -30.31
CA THR A 152 2.01 -47.60 -31.56
C THR A 152 0.92 -48.65 -31.32
N GLU A 153 1.15 -49.61 -30.41
CA GLU A 153 0.17 -50.65 -30.09
C GLU A 153 -1.15 -50.09 -29.56
N LEU A 154 -1.07 -49.10 -28.67
CA LEU A 154 -2.27 -48.44 -28.12
C LEU A 154 -3.00 -47.59 -29.18
N ASN A 155 -2.28 -46.89 -30.05
CA ASN A 155 -2.88 -46.07 -31.12
C ASN A 155 -3.46 -46.89 -32.28
N ASN A 156 -3.04 -48.14 -32.46
CA ASN A 156 -3.63 -49.07 -33.41
C ASN A 156 -5.05 -49.51 -33.02
N ARG A 157 -5.47 -49.25 -31.77
CA ARG A 157 -6.82 -49.55 -31.28
C ARG A 157 -7.67 -48.29 -31.31
N GLU A 158 -8.70 -48.26 -32.15
CA GLU A 158 -9.60 -47.10 -32.31
C GLU A 158 -10.25 -46.65 -30.99
N SER A 159 -10.57 -47.60 -30.10
CA SER A 159 -11.19 -47.31 -28.79
C SER A 159 -10.25 -46.58 -27.82
N LEU A 160 -8.94 -46.73 -27.96
CA LEU A 160 -7.91 -46.16 -27.07
C LEU A 160 -7.15 -44.98 -27.69
N LYS A 161 -7.12 -44.89 -29.02
CA LYS A 161 -6.37 -43.85 -29.76
C LYS A 161 -6.71 -42.44 -29.25
N GLY A 162 -5.69 -41.73 -28.77
CA GLY A 162 -5.81 -40.36 -28.26
C GLY A 162 -6.46 -40.22 -26.87
N LYS A 163 -6.75 -41.33 -26.17
CA LYS A 163 -7.42 -41.34 -24.84
C LYS A 163 -6.54 -41.86 -23.72
N PHE A 164 -5.21 -41.83 -23.90
CA PHE A 164 -4.24 -42.32 -22.93
C PHE A 164 -3.00 -41.43 -22.85
N ILE A 165 -2.32 -41.49 -21.71
CA ILE A 165 -1.00 -40.92 -21.48
C ILE A 165 -0.12 -41.96 -20.78
N VAL A 166 1.16 -42.00 -21.16
CA VAL A 166 2.16 -42.87 -20.53
C VAL A 166 3.14 -41.99 -19.76
N LEU A 167 3.31 -42.29 -18.47
CA LEU A 167 4.21 -41.60 -17.57
C LEU A 167 5.29 -42.59 -17.12
N PRO A 168 6.51 -42.57 -17.69
CA PRO A 168 7.62 -43.38 -17.21
C PRO A 168 8.08 -42.94 -15.82
N ASN A 169 8.61 -43.88 -15.05
CA ASN A 169 9.18 -43.64 -13.73
C ASN A 169 10.54 -42.91 -13.85
N VAL A 170 10.72 -41.84 -13.07
CA VAL A 170 11.97 -41.07 -12.97
C VAL A 170 12.56 -41.05 -11.56
N THR A 171 12.04 -41.84 -10.63
CA THR A 171 12.52 -41.99 -9.25
C THR A 171 14.00 -42.33 -9.20
N ASP A 172 14.75 -41.62 -8.35
CA ASP A 172 16.20 -41.79 -8.25
C ASP A 172 16.57 -43.12 -7.56
N GLY A 173 17.65 -43.76 -8.01
CA GLY A 173 18.15 -45.03 -7.44
C GLY A 173 17.31 -46.29 -7.72
N GLY A 174 16.15 -46.18 -8.38
CA GLY A 174 15.26 -47.32 -8.66
C GLY A 174 15.65 -48.15 -9.88
N THR A 175 15.43 -49.47 -9.84
CA THR A 175 15.62 -50.37 -11.00
C THR A 175 14.57 -50.19 -12.10
N GLY A 176 13.53 -49.40 -11.85
CA GLY A 176 12.46 -49.07 -12.78
C GLY A 176 12.59 -47.68 -13.44
N SER A 177 13.66 -46.93 -13.18
CA SER A 177 13.80 -45.54 -13.65
C SER A 177 14.37 -45.42 -15.06
N ILE A 178 13.82 -44.49 -15.85
CA ILE A 178 14.30 -44.15 -17.20
C ILE A 178 15.54 -43.24 -17.18
N LEU A 179 15.85 -42.61 -16.05
CA LEU A 179 16.97 -41.64 -15.95
C LEU A 179 18.34 -42.31 -15.75
N ARG A 180 18.41 -43.63 -15.73
CA ARG A 180 19.64 -44.36 -15.42
C ARG A 180 20.73 -44.22 -16.50
N PRO A 181 22.02 -44.34 -16.11
CA PRO A 181 23.11 -44.38 -17.08
C PRO A 181 22.89 -45.49 -18.13
N GLY A 182 23.04 -45.16 -19.41
CA GLY A 182 22.83 -46.08 -20.54
C GLY A 182 21.44 -45.98 -21.19
N PHE A 183 20.50 -45.24 -20.58
CA PHE A 183 19.13 -45.09 -21.08
C PHE A 183 18.90 -43.77 -21.85
N GLN A 184 19.97 -43.05 -22.19
CA GLN A 184 19.87 -41.75 -22.87
C GLN A 184 19.15 -41.84 -24.21
N SER A 185 19.39 -42.91 -24.98
CA SER A 185 18.69 -43.16 -26.25
C SER A 185 17.20 -43.41 -26.03
N HIS A 186 16.84 -44.23 -25.03
CA HIS A 186 15.45 -44.50 -24.67
C HIS A 186 14.69 -43.23 -24.25
N TYR A 187 15.33 -42.34 -23.48
CA TYR A 187 14.76 -41.04 -23.10
C TYR A 187 14.56 -40.10 -24.30
N LYS A 188 15.55 -40.01 -25.19
CA LYS A 188 15.47 -39.19 -26.41
C LYS A 188 14.37 -39.66 -27.35
N ASP A 189 14.24 -40.98 -27.52
CA ASP A 189 13.31 -41.58 -28.48
C ASP A 189 11.86 -41.68 -27.96
N MET A 190 11.63 -41.58 -26.64
CA MET A 190 10.27 -41.79 -26.11
C MET A 190 9.30 -40.68 -26.53
N PRO A 191 8.05 -40.99 -26.91
CA PRO A 191 7.05 -39.98 -27.24
C PRO A 191 6.44 -39.29 -26.00
N CYS A 192 6.76 -39.77 -24.79
CA CYS A 192 6.22 -39.25 -23.53
C CYS A 192 6.66 -37.80 -23.30
N VAL A 193 5.73 -36.99 -22.81
CA VAL A 193 5.96 -35.58 -22.42
C VAL A 193 5.84 -35.37 -20.91
N GLY A 194 5.36 -36.37 -20.18
CA GLY A 194 5.27 -36.39 -18.73
C GLY A 194 5.97 -37.61 -18.14
N CYS A 195 6.15 -37.62 -16.83
CA CYS A 195 6.73 -38.71 -16.04
C CYS A 195 6.20 -38.65 -14.60
N TYR A 196 6.47 -39.68 -13.81
CA TYR A 196 6.10 -39.69 -12.39
C TYR A 196 7.29 -40.00 -11.47
N LEU A 197 7.19 -39.53 -10.23
CA LEU A 197 8.17 -39.67 -9.18
C LEU A 197 7.50 -40.17 -7.90
N ASP A 198 8.08 -41.23 -7.31
CA ASP A 198 7.63 -41.78 -6.05
C ASP A 198 8.10 -40.89 -4.88
N GLY A 199 7.15 -40.15 -4.31
CA GLY A 199 7.40 -39.16 -3.28
C GLY A 199 7.67 -37.75 -3.79
N GLY A 200 8.40 -36.98 -3.00
CA GLY A 200 8.60 -35.55 -3.25
C GLY A 200 9.71 -35.24 -4.26
N ILE A 201 9.53 -34.12 -4.98
CA ILE A 201 10.46 -33.62 -6.01
C ILE A 201 11.82 -33.21 -5.46
N ASP A 202 11.89 -32.94 -4.15
CA ASP A 202 13.11 -32.72 -3.37
C ASP A 202 14.08 -33.91 -3.42
N LYS A 203 13.60 -35.11 -3.77
CA LYS A 203 14.44 -36.29 -4.00
C LYS A 203 15.18 -36.28 -5.34
N PHE A 204 14.88 -35.35 -6.24
CA PHE A 204 15.70 -35.19 -7.45
C PHE A 204 17.06 -34.59 -7.08
N GLY A 205 18.12 -35.38 -7.25
CA GLY A 205 19.47 -34.82 -7.31
C GLY A 205 19.60 -33.79 -8.44
N THR A 206 20.59 -32.88 -8.32
CA THR A 206 20.85 -31.81 -9.31
C THR A 206 21.07 -32.31 -10.74
N GLY A 207 21.52 -33.57 -10.91
CA GLY A 207 21.64 -34.22 -12.21
C GLY A 207 20.28 -34.53 -12.85
N ASN A 208 19.35 -35.16 -12.11
CA ASN A 208 18.03 -35.54 -12.62
C ASN A 208 17.20 -34.29 -12.96
N ASP A 209 17.28 -33.23 -12.15
CA ASP A 209 16.63 -31.96 -12.43
C ASP A 209 17.09 -31.35 -13.78
N ARG A 210 18.40 -31.40 -14.06
CA ARG A 210 18.95 -30.92 -15.33
C ARG A 210 18.43 -31.73 -16.52
N ILE A 211 18.21 -33.03 -16.36
CA ILE A 211 17.69 -33.90 -17.42
C ILE A 211 16.23 -33.55 -17.74
N ILE A 212 15.34 -33.52 -16.72
CA ILE A 212 13.89 -33.25 -16.91
C ILE A 212 13.61 -31.83 -17.40
N ASN A 213 14.56 -30.91 -17.22
CA ASN A 213 14.50 -29.53 -17.70
C ASN A 213 15.23 -29.30 -19.03
N GLY A 214 15.75 -30.37 -19.66
CA GLY A 214 16.40 -30.30 -20.97
C GLY A 214 17.75 -29.54 -20.96
N LYS A 215 18.38 -29.40 -19.79
CA LYS A 215 19.67 -28.71 -19.59
C LYS A 215 20.86 -29.67 -19.68
N ASP A 216 20.62 -30.97 -19.74
CA ASP A 216 21.66 -31.99 -19.89
C ASP A 216 21.88 -32.40 -21.36
N GLN A 217 23.10 -32.20 -21.86
CA GLN A 217 23.43 -32.46 -23.27
C GLN A 217 23.35 -33.96 -23.64
N ASN A 218 23.58 -34.86 -22.69
CA ASN A 218 23.57 -36.30 -22.94
C ASN A 218 22.14 -36.82 -23.15
N TYR A 219 21.14 -36.22 -22.50
CA TYR A 219 19.72 -36.58 -22.62
C TYR A 219 18.97 -35.70 -23.63
N GLY A 220 19.56 -34.60 -24.08
CA GLY A 220 19.00 -33.71 -25.10
C GLY A 220 18.02 -32.68 -24.53
N PRO A 221 17.44 -31.83 -25.39
CA PRO A 221 16.65 -30.67 -24.95
C PRO A 221 15.22 -31.01 -24.49
N LYS A 222 14.86 -32.31 -24.43
CA LYS A 222 13.49 -32.72 -24.09
C LYS A 222 13.20 -32.43 -22.62
N LYS A 223 12.17 -31.63 -22.39
CA LYS A 223 11.58 -31.36 -21.08
C LYS A 223 10.43 -32.33 -20.78
N LEU A 224 10.23 -32.65 -19.50
CA LEU A 224 9.09 -33.44 -19.03
C LEU A 224 8.33 -32.73 -17.91
N GLY A 225 7.01 -32.90 -17.89
CA GLY A 225 6.17 -32.65 -16.72
C GLY A 225 6.34 -33.77 -15.69
N VAL A 226 6.32 -33.44 -14.41
CA VAL A 226 6.55 -34.40 -13.32
C VAL A 226 5.31 -34.45 -12.42
N PHE A 227 4.79 -35.66 -12.20
CA PHE A 227 3.75 -35.93 -11.21
C PHE A 227 4.35 -36.65 -10.01
N GLN A 228 4.18 -36.09 -8.83
CA GLN A 228 4.47 -36.76 -7.57
C GLN A 228 3.36 -37.75 -7.25
N THR A 229 3.74 -38.92 -6.76
CA THR A 229 2.78 -39.98 -6.44
C THR A 229 3.00 -40.50 -5.03
N SER A 230 1.92 -40.94 -4.38
CA SER A 230 2.01 -41.53 -3.05
C SER A 230 2.34 -43.02 -3.04
N ASP A 231 2.12 -43.71 -4.17
CA ASP A 231 2.21 -45.17 -4.27
C ASP A 231 1.43 -45.86 -3.13
N SER A 232 0.20 -45.38 -2.87
CA SER A 232 -0.57 -45.80 -1.70
C SER A 232 -1.14 -47.21 -1.84
N ARG A 233 -0.79 -48.10 -0.91
CA ARG A 233 -1.16 -49.54 -0.91
C ARG A 233 -1.74 -50.05 0.42
N ARG A 234 -2.43 -49.20 1.20
CA ARG A 234 -2.90 -49.56 2.55
C ARG A 234 -4.34 -49.20 2.84
N ARG A 235 -5.01 -50.05 3.63
CA ARG A 235 -6.44 -49.90 4.01
C ARG A 235 -6.73 -48.67 4.87
N GLU A 236 -5.77 -48.24 5.68
CA GLU A 236 -5.89 -47.06 6.55
C GLU A 236 -5.70 -45.73 5.79
N PHE A 237 -5.39 -45.79 4.49
CA PHE A 237 -5.16 -44.64 3.61
C PHE A 237 -4.10 -43.67 4.13
N THR A 238 -3.14 -44.11 4.95
CA THR A 238 -2.15 -43.21 5.58
C THR A 238 -1.30 -42.45 4.55
N TYR A 239 -0.84 -43.14 3.51
CA TYR A 239 0.02 -42.58 2.46
C TYR A 239 -0.74 -41.81 1.38
N LEU A 240 -2.04 -42.09 1.18
CA LEU A 240 -2.88 -41.44 0.18
C LEU A 240 -2.78 -39.90 0.27
N GLY A 241 -2.43 -39.23 -0.82
CA GLY A 241 -2.30 -37.78 -0.88
C GLY A 241 -1.17 -37.17 -0.04
N GLN A 242 -0.21 -37.98 0.44
CA GLN A 242 1.01 -37.47 1.10
C GLN A 242 1.88 -36.71 0.09
N TYR A 243 1.93 -37.19 -1.13
CA TYR A 243 2.61 -36.57 -2.26
C TYR A 243 1.59 -36.39 -3.37
N THR A 244 1.38 -35.15 -3.78
CA THR A 244 0.33 -34.78 -4.72
C THR A 244 0.84 -33.73 -5.68
N THR A 245 0.31 -33.73 -6.89
CA THR A 245 0.58 -32.67 -7.86
C THR A 245 -0.70 -31.94 -8.19
N TRP A 246 -0.64 -30.61 -8.19
CA TRP A 246 -1.72 -29.76 -8.67
C TRP A 246 -1.64 -29.65 -10.19
N VAL A 247 -2.73 -29.93 -10.86
CA VAL A 247 -2.77 -29.97 -12.32
C VAL A 247 -3.95 -29.15 -12.82
N LYS A 248 -3.70 -28.29 -13.81
CA LYS A 248 -4.69 -27.36 -14.35
C LYS A 248 -5.34 -27.86 -15.64
N TRP A 249 -6.63 -28.15 -15.61
CA TRP A 249 -7.41 -28.56 -16.78
C TRP A 249 -8.85 -28.05 -16.78
N ALA A 250 -9.48 -28.03 -17.96
CA ALA A 250 -10.92 -27.78 -18.10
C ALA A 250 -11.71 -29.09 -18.11
N THR A 251 -11.23 -30.07 -18.87
CA THR A 251 -11.82 -31.42 -18.96
C THR A 251 -10.77 -32.45 -18.52
N PRO A 252 -11.11 -33.41 -17.64
CA PRO A 252 -10.17 -34.42 -17.12
C PRO A 252 -9.89 -35.55 -18.14
N SER A 253 -9.12 -35.23 -19.18
CA SER A 253 -8.69 -36.18 -20.22
C SER A 253 -7.18 -36.41 -20.20
N ALA A 254 -6.74 -37.51 -20.81
CA ALA A 254 -5.33 -37.80 -21.00
C ALA A 254 -4.64 -36.71 -21.86
N GLU A 255 -5.34 -36.14 -22.84
CA GLU A 255 -4.83 -34.98 -23.59
C GLU A 255 -4.66 -33.74 -22.70
N ALA A 256 -5.54 -33.52 -21.72
CA ALA A 256 -5.38 -32.42 -20.77
C ALA A 256 -4.13 -32.61 -19.89
N LEU A 257 -3.87 -33.85 -19.43
CA LEU A 257 -2.63 -34.18 -18.73
C LEU A 257 -1.40 -33.99 -19.63
N ARG A 258 -1.49 -34.34 -20.92
CA ARG A 258 -0.44 -34.11 -21.92
C ARG A 258 -0.15 -32.62 -22.10
N GLN A 259 -1.18 -31.80 -22.25
CA GLN A 259 -1.07 -30.34 -22.35
C GLN A 259 -0.49 -29.72 -21.07
N ALA A 260 -0.89 -30.23 -19.90
CA ALA A 260 -0.31 -29.81 -18.63
C ALA A 260 1.19 -30.11 -18.57
N CYS A 261 1.64 -31.25 -19.08
CA CYS A 261 3.06 -31.57 -19.15
C CYS A 261 3.85 -30.68 -20.12
N LEU A 262 3.25 -30.32 -21.25
CA LEU A 262 3.87 -29.44 -22.24
C LEU A 262 3.98 -27.99 -21.77
N ALA A 263 2.99 -27.53 -21.00
CA ALA A 263 2.96 -26.21 -20.37
C ALA A 263 3.12 -26.35 -18.84
N LYS A 264 4.13 -27.11 -18.41
CA LYS A 264 4.31 -27.49 -17.01
C LYS A 264 4.47 -26.28 -16.08
N GLU A 265 5.03 -25.19 -16.57
CA GLU A 265 5.25 -23.96 -15.82
C GLU A 265 3.93 -23.28 -15.41
N SER A 266 2.86 -23.36 -16.22
CA SER A 266 1.58 -22.71 -15.93
C SER A 266 0.45 -23.67 -15.52
N ARG A 267 0.65 -24.98 -15.70
CA ARG A 267 -0.39 -26.01 -15.48
C ARG A 267 -0.03 -27.10 -14.49
N ILE A 268 1.21 -27.19 -14.04
CA ILE A 268 1.64 -28.17 -13.03
C ILE A 268 2.29 -27.42 -11.88
N SER A 269 1.81 -27.67 -10.66
CA SER A 269 2.42 -27.14 -9.44
C SER A 269 2.60 -28.27 -8.43
N GLN A 270 3.75 -28.30 -7.76
CA GLN A 270 3.99 -29.23 -6.65
C GLN A 270 3.46 -28.67 -5.32
N ASP A 271 3.40 -27.34 -5.23
CA ASP A 271 2.84 -26.61 -4.10
C ASP A 271 1.41 -26.16 -4.39
N VAL A 272 0.70 -25.70 -3.35
CA VAL A 272 -0.65 -25.13 -3.50
C VAL A 272 -0.59 -23.91 -4.43
N PRO A 273 -1.34 -23.90 -5.55
CA PRO A 273 -1.33 -22.78 -6.49
C PRO A 273 -1.85 -21.49 -5.86
N GLU A 274 -1.14 -20.39 -6.09
CA GLU A 274 -1.60 -19.06 -5.71
C GLU A 274 -2.64 -18.57 -6.72
N LEU A 275 -3.85 -18.27 -6.22
CA LEU A 275 -4.96 -17.79 -7.04
C LEU A 275 -5.40 -16.40 -6.57
N PRO A 276 -5.82 -15.51 -7.49
CA PRO A 276 -6.24 -14.16 -7.13
C PRO A 276 -7.53 -14.20 -6.29
N SER A 277 -7.54 -13.48 -5.16
CA SER A 277 -8.72 -13.39 -4.29
C SER A 277 -9.76 -12.39 -4.78
N ILE A 278 -9.40 -11.59 -5.79
CA ILE A 278 -10.25 -10.56 -6.41
C ILE A 278 -10.24 -10.77 -7.91
N PHE A 279 -11.40 -11.07 -8.50
CA PHE A 279 -11.51 -11.33 -9.93
C PHE A 279 -12.95 -11.11 -10.43
N ILE A 280 -13.07 -10.76 -11.71
CA ILE A 280 -14.36 -10.62 -12.39
C ILE A 280 -14.86 -12.03 -12.74
N THR A 281 -16.11 -12.34 -12.40
CA THR A 281 -16.70 -13.67 -12.64
C THR A 281 -17.52 -13.70 -13.92
N SER A 282 -18.21 -12.62 -14.26
CA SER A 282 -19.04 -12.57 -15.46
C SER A 282 -19.45 -11.15 -15.86
N ILE A 283 -19.86 -11.01 -17.12
CA ILE A 283 -20.58 -9.86 -17.65
C ILE A 283 -21.89 -10.33 -18.31
N ASP A 284 -22.97 -9.61 -18.02
CA ASP A 284 -24.29 -9.77 -18.63
C ASP A 284 -24.75 -8.43 -19.21
N VAL A 285 -24.97 -8.40 -20.52
CA VAL A 285 -25.45 -7.24 -21.26
C VAL A 285 -26.81 -7.58 -21.82
N SER A 286 -27.84 -6.88 -21.32
CA SER A 286 -29.24 -7.23 -21.59
C SER A 286 -29.62 -7.13 -23.07
N ASN A 287 -29.02 -6.20 -23.80
CA ASN A 287 -29.12 -6.04 -25.24
C ASN A 287 -28.01 -5.10 -25.76
N SER A 288 -27.72 -5.12 -27.06
CA SER A 288 -26.80 -4.19 -27.70
C SER A 288 -27.03 -4.15 -29.20
N LYS A 289 -26.72 -3.01 -29.84
CA LYS A 289 -26.92 -2.84 -31.29
C LYS A 289 -26.28 -3.92 -32.16
N PHE A 290 -25.06 -4.34 -31.81
CA PHE A 290 -24.23 -5.19 -32.66
C PHE A 290 -24.20 -6.65 -32.21
N MET A 291 -24.38 -6.93 -30.93
CA MET A 291 -24.19 -8.26 -30.36
C MET A 291 -25.47 -8.88 -29.78
N GLY A 292 -26.58 -8.11 -29.69
CA GLY A 292 -27.78 -8.56 -28.99
C GLY A 292 -27.51 -8.74 -27.49
N GLN A 293 -28.12 -9.76 -26.90
CA GLN A 293 -27.86 -10.15 -25.50
C GLN A 293 -26.52 -10.88 -25.40
N VAL A 294 -25.69 -10.51 -24.44
CA VAL A 294 -24.36 -11.10 -24.26
C VAL A 294 -24.20 -11.51 -22.80
N TYR A 295 -23.94 -12.80 -22.58
CA TYR A 295 -23.55 -13.33 -21.27
C TYR A 295 -22.23 -14.07 -21.42
N LEU A 296 -21.23 -13.70 -20.62
CA LEU A 296 -19.91 -14.32 -20.62
C LEU A 296 -19.46 -14.59 -19.18
N ASP A 297 -19.02 -15.83 -18.94
CA ASP A 297 -18.30 -16.20 -17.72
C ASP A 297 -16.79 -16.01 -17.94
N PHE A 298 -16.10 -15.53 -16.90
CA PHE A 298 -14.66 -15.35 -16.88
C PHE A 298 -14.02 -16.34 -15.89
N ASN A 299 -12.88 -16.90 -16.28
CA ASN A 299 -12.03 -17.67 -15.41
C ASN A 299 -11.36 -16.77 -14.36
N GLN A 300 -11.10 -17.31 -13.18
CA GLN A 300 -10.46 -16.59 -12.07
C GLN A 300 -9.07 -16.03 -12.40
N GLN A 301 -8.33 -16.67 -13.32
CA GLN A 301 -6.96 -16.28 -13.64
C GLN A 301 -6.91 -15.49 -14.96
N TYR A 302 -6.60 -16.15 -16.07
CA TYR A 302 -6.37 -15.51 -17.37
C TYR A 302 -7.55 -15.75 -18.33
N ASN A 303 -7.95 -14.68 -19.02
CA ASN A 303 -9.03 -14.70 -20.01
C ASN A 303 -8.54 -14.04 -21.30
N ALA A 304 -8.70 -14.71 -22.44
CA ALA A 304 -8.39 -14.18 -23.76
C ALA A 304 -9.65 -14.15 -24.64
N VAL A 305 -9.96 -12.98 -25.20
CA VAL A 305 -11.07 -12.80 -26.15
C VAL A 305 -10.51 -12.74 -27.56
N ILE A 306 -10.63 -13.82 -28.32
CA ILE A 306 -10.05 -13.97 -29.67
C ILE A 306 -11.17 -14.01 -30.72
N GLY A 307 -10.92 -13.44 -31.90
CA GLY A 307 -11.89 -13.43 -33.00
C GLY A 307 -11.53 -12.46 -34.12
N GLY A 308 -12.24 -12.53 -35.24
CA GLY A 308 -12.03 -11.66 -36.40
C GLY A 308 -12.27 -10.17 -36.15
N ARG A 309 -11.92 -9.31 -37.10
CA ARG A 309 -12.19 -7.88 -37.00
C ARG A 309 -13.71 -7.62 -37.01
N GLY A 310 -14.19 -6.75 -36.13
CA GLY A 310 -15.61 -6.39 -36.06
C GLY A 310 -16.51 -7.35 -35.27
N THR A 311 -15.97 -8.39 -34.63
CA THR A 311 -16.76 -9.36 -33.84
C THR A 311 -17.15 -8.87 -32.44
N GLY A 312 -16.84 -7.62 -32.08
CA GLY A 312 -17.23 -7.02 -30.79
C GLY A 312 -16.24 -7.21 -29.63
N LYS A 313 -15.01 -7.70 -29.87
CA LYS A 313 -13.99 -7.91 -28.81
C LYS A 313 -13.75 -6.68 -27.93
N SER A 314 -13.30 -5.58 -28.54
CA SER A 314 -13.07 -4.31 -27.85
C SER A 314 -14.37 -3.75 -27.25
N THR A 315 -15.52 -4.02 -27.88
CA THR A 315 -16.83 -3.58 -27.35
C THR A 315 -17.15 -4.24 -26.01
N ILE A 316 -16.86 -5.54 -25.85
CA ILE A 316 -17.03 -6.25 -24.56
C ILE A 316 -16.14 -5.61 -23.48
N LEU A 317 -14.87 -5.34 -23.80
CA LEU A 317 -13.93 -4.73 -22.85
C LEU A 317 -14.37 -3.31 -22.46
N GLU A 318 -14.87 -2.51 -23.39
CA GLU A 318 -15.41 -1.19 -23.10
C GLU A 318 -16.73 -1.25 -22.28
N TYR A 319 -17.56 -2.28 -22.46
CA TYR A 319 -18.73 -2.51 -21.61
C TYR A 319 -18.34 -2.89 -20.17
N LEU A 320 -17.33 -3.74 -19.99
CA LEU A 320 -16.77 -4.05 -18.68
C LEU A 320 -16.27 -2.78 -17.98
N ARG A 321 -15.44 -2.00 -18.66
CA ARG A 321 -14.88 -0.74 -18.12
C ARG A 321 -15.97 0.27 -17.77
N TRP A 322 -16.99 0.39 -18.62
CA TRP A 322 -18.11 1.28 -18.36
C TRP A 322 -18.97 0.81 -17.17
N GLY A 323 -19.24 -0.49 -17.07
CA GLY A 323 -19.97 -1.09 -15.95
C GLY A 323 -19.23 -0.94 -14.62
N LEU A 324 -17.90 -1.03 -14.64
CA LEU A 324 -17.01 -0.88 -13.49
C LEU A 324 -16.59 0.58 -13.22
N CYS A 325 -17.20 1.55 -13.89
CA CYS A 325 -16.96 2.98 -13.68
C CYS A 325 -15.48 3.40 -13.81
N ASP A 326 -14.73 2.74 -14.71
CA ASP A 326 -13.31 3.02 -14.96
C ASP A 326 -13.08 4.48 -15.34
N GLN A 327 -12.17 5.13 -14.61
CA GLN A 327 -11.66 6.47 -14.94
C GLN A 327 -10.19 6.33 -15.34
N ILE A 328 -9.93 6.59 -16.62
CA ILE A 328 -8.59 6.95 -17.07
C ILE A 328 -8.27 8.28 -16.36
N PRO A 329 -7.07 8.49 -15.81
CA PRO A 329 -6.68 9.80 -15.26
C PRO A 329 -7.11 10.89 -16.25
N ASP A 330 -7.72 11.96 -15.76
CA ASP A 330 -7.93 13.16 -16.56
C ASP A 330 -6.54 13.72 -16.87
N ILE A 331 -5.97 13.22 -17.98
CA ILE A 331 -4.76 13.77 -18.56
C ILE A 331 -5.14 15.20 -18.88
N ALA A 332 -4.51 16.12 -18.15
CA ALA A 332 -4.83 17.54 -18.16
C ALA A 332 -5.02 18.03 -19.60
N GLN A 333 -5.96 18.97 -19.76
CA GLN A 333 -6.37 19.65 -20.99
C GLN A 333 -5.26 20.47 -21.69
N GLY A 334 -4.00 20.02 -21.64
CA GLY A 334 -2.81 20.76 -22.09
C GLY A 334 -2.23 20.34 -23.43
N ASP A 335 -2.43 19.10 -23.88
CA ASP A 335 -1.87 18.61 -25.14
C ASP A 335 -2.96 18.17 -26.12
N ASP A 336 -3.20 18.97 -27.16
CA ASP A 336 -4.09 18.71 -28.30
C ASP A 336 -3.71 17.44 -29.10
N GLU A 337 -2.58 16.79 -28.78
CA GLU A 337 -2.05 15.62 -29.50
C GLU A 337 -2.50 14.26 -28.93
N MET A 338 -3.15 14.21 -27.75
CA MET A 338 -3.56 12.92 -27.15
C MET A 338 -4.93 12.41 -27.61
N PRO A 339 -5.12 11.08 -27.83
CA PRO A 339 -6.40 10.53 -28.26
C PRO A 339 -7.47 10.62 -27.16
N GLY A 340 -8.63 11.20 -27.46
CA GLY A 340 -9.80 11.23 -26.55
C GLY A 340 -10.44 9.85 -26.31
N TYR A 341 -9.78 8.96 -25.58
CA TYR A 341 -10.25 7.59 -25.29
C TYR A 341 -11.59 7.59 -24.53
N GLN A 342 -11.74 8.46 -23.53
CA GLN A 342 -13.00 8.60 -22.79
C GLN A 342 -14.16 9.03 -23.70
N GLU A 343 -13.91 9.98 -24.63
CA GLU A 343 -14.92 10.38 -25.60
C GLU A 343 -15.30 9.25 -26.56
N LYS A 344 -14.30 8.48 -27.03
CA LYS A 344 -14.54 7.32 -27.90
C LYS A 344 -15.42 6.29 -27.20
N ARG A 345 -15.13 5.97 -25.94
CA ARG A 345 -15.96 5.09 -25.10
C ARG A 345 -17.36 5.66 -24.93
N LYS A 346 -17.49 6.94 -24.57
CA LYS A 346 -18.80 7.59 -24.43
C LYS A 346 -19.63 7.48 -25.71
N LYS A 347 -19.04 7.82 -26.86
CA LYS A 347 -19.67 7.70 -28.19
C LYS A 347 -20.05 6.24 -28.52
N LEU A 348 -19.24 5.25 -28.10
CA LEU A 348 -19.54 3.83 -28.27
C LEU A 348 -20.78 3.43 -27.44
N ILE A 349 -20.81 3.78 -26.15
CA ILE A 349 -21.92 3.46 -25.25
C ILE A 349 -23.22 4.11 -25.73
N GLU A 350 -23.17 5.40 -26.08
CA GLU A 350 -24.32 6.16 -26.62
C GLU A 350 -24.88 5.55 -27.90
N LYS A 351 -24.03 5.02 -28.79
CA LYS A 351 -24.47 4.44 -30.06
C LYS A 351 -24.95 2.99 -29.95
N THR A 352 -24.52 2.26 -28.93
CA THR A 352 -24.70 0.81 -28.86
C THR A 352 -25.64 0.33 -27.77
N LEU A 353 -25.62 0.95 -26.60
CA LEU A 353 -26.43 0.55 -25.44
C LEU A 353 -27.67 1.43 -25.26
N LEU A 354 -27.51 2.75 -25.42
CA LEU A 354 -28.59 3.73 -25.20
C LEU A 354 -29.83 3.50 -26.07
N PRO A 355 -29.73 3.18 -27.39
CA PRO A 355 -30.91 2.98 -28.24
C PRO A 355 -31.79 1.79 -27.84
N PHE A 356 -31.28 0.91 -26.98
CA PHE A 356 -31.94 -0.32 -26.55
C PHE A 356 -32.25 -0.32 -25.04
N GLU A 357 -32.07 0.82 -24.36
CA GLU A 357 -32.21 0.95 -22.90
C GLU A 357 -31.45 -0.13 -22.12
N SER A 358 -30.27 -0.49 -22.63
CA SER A 358 -29.54 -1.67 -22.20
C SER A 358 -29.00 -1.54 -20.78
N THR A 359 -28.92 -2.67 -20.09
CA THR A 359 -28.32 -2.78 -18.77
C THR A 359 -27.06 -3.64 -18.88
N VAL A 360 -25.97 -3.17 -18.28
CA VAL A 360 -24.73 -3.93 -18.13
C VAL A 360 -24.60 -4.33 -16.67
N GLN A 361 -24.51 -5.63 -16.42
CA GLN A 361 -24.29 -6.21 -15.11
C GLN A 361 -22.93 -6.89 -15.09
N VAL A 362 -22.07 -6.50 -14.15
CA VAL A 362 -20.74 -7.09 -13.94
C VAL A 362 -20.74 -7.76 -12.58
N SER A 363 -20.41 -9.05 -12.56
CA SER A 363 -20.29 -9.82 -11.32
C SER A 363 -18.80 -10.07 -11.05
N PHE A 364 -18.40 -9.98 -9.79
CA PHE A 364 -17.03 -10.22 -9.35
C PHE A 364 -16.99 -10.79 -7.94
N THR A 365 -15.90 -11.44 -7.59
CA THR A 365 -15.65 -11.95 -6.24
C THR A 365 -14.55 -11.13 -5.59
N LYS A 366 -14.72 -10.74 -4.33
CA LYS A 366 -13.70 -10.10 -3.51
C LYS A 366 -13.57 -10.86 -2.20
N ASN A 367 -12.44 -11.53 -1.99
CA ASN A 367 -12.17 -12.36 -0.80
C ASN A 367 -13.31 -13.35 -0.49
N ASN A 368 -13.74 -14.10 -1.51
CA ASN A 368 -14.85 -15.07 -1.48
C ASN A 368 -16.27 -14.49 -1.27
N ILE A 369 -16.43 -13.17 -1.25
CA ILE A 369 -17.74 -12.52 -1.21
C ILE A 369 -18.16 -12.14 -2.64
N PRO A 370 -19.29 -12.64 -3.16
CA PRO A 370 -19.78 -12.28 -4.47
C PRO A 370 -20.38 -10.86 -4.45
N HIS A 371 -20.10 -10.10 -5.50
CA HIS A 371 -20.61 -8.76 -5.71
C HIS A 371 -21.17 -8.63 -7.11
N VAL A 372 -22.21 -7.83 -7.26
CA VAL A 372 -22.85 -7.58 -8.56
C VAL A 372 -23.09 -6.08 -8.71
N ILE A 373 -22.51 -5.49 -9.75
CA ILE A 373 -22.77 -4.11 -10.16
C ILE A 373 -23.70 -4.15 -11.36
N ARG A 374 -24.75 -3.32 -11.34
CA ARG A 374 -25.69 -3.16 -12.45
C ARG A 374 -25.76 -1.69 -12.83
N ARG A 375 -25.50 -1.39 -14.10
CA ARG A 375 -25.55 -0.03 -14.64
C ARG A 375 -26.51 0.03 -15.82
N LYS A 376 -27.47 0.96 -15.78
CA LYS A 376 -28.46 1.15 -16.86
C LYS A 376 -28.06 2.32 -17.77
N ALA A 377 -28.03 2.11 -19.08
CA ALA A 377 -27.53 3.10 -20.02
C ALA A 377 -28.44 4.34 -20.17
N SER A 378 -29.77 4.18 -20.06
CA SER A 378 -30.73 5.27 -20.27
C SER A 378 -30.85 6.23 -19.09
N THR A 379 -30.79 5.71 -17.86
CA THR A 379 -30.93 6.51 -16.62
C THR A 379 -29.58 6.81 -15.97
N ASN A 380 -28.51 6.13 -16.39
CA ASN A 380 -27.22 6.08 -15.69
C ASN A 380 -27.32 5.62 -14.22
N GLU A 381 -28.40 4.91 -13.88
CA GLU A 381 -28.61 4.32 -12.56
C GLU A 381 -27.58 3.22 -12.30
N LEU A 382 -27.01 3.23 -11.09
CA LEU A 382 -25.97 2.32 -10.65
C LEU A 382 -26.41 1.63 -9.35
N LEU A 383 -26.51 0.31 -9.41
CA LEU A 383 -26.94 -0.52 -8.30
C LEU A 383 -25.82 -1.51 -7.94
N LEU A 384 -25.60 -1.72 -6.65
CA LEU A 384 -24.64 -2.67 -6.10
C LEU A 384 -25.35 -3.68 -5.21
N LYS A 385 -25.00 -4.95 -5.38
CA LYS A 385 -25.40 -6.05 -4.48
C LYS A 385 -24.16 -6.70 -3.89
N ILE A 386 -24.16 -6.91 -2.58
CA ILE A 386 -23.04 -7.52 -1.83
C ILE A 386 -23.53 -8.81 -1.16
N GLY A 387 -22.86 -9.93 -1.45
CA GLY A 387 -23.18 -11.23 -0.87
C GLY A 387 -24.64 -11.64 -1.11
N ALA A 388 -25.33 -11.98 -0.02
CA ALA A 388 -26.75 -12.33 -0.02
C ALA A 388 -27.70 -11.13 0.16
N GLY A 389 -27.17 -9.89 0.20
CA GLY A 389 -27.97 -8.68 0.34
C GLY A 389 -28.83 -8.35 -0.89
N GLU A 390 -29.60 -7.27 -0.80
CA GLU A 390 -30.38 -6.72 -1.91
C GLU A 390 -29.56 -5.70 -2.73
N PHE A 391 -30.10 -5.25 -3.86
CA PHE A 391 -29.50 -4.17 -4.64
C PHE A 391 -29.74 -2.81 -3.99
N GLU A 392 -28.67 -2.04 -3.82
CA GLU A 392 -28.70 -0.68 -3.28
C GLU A 392 -28.11 0.31 -4.29
N ALA A 393 -28.62 1.54 -4.32
CA ALA A 393 -28.07 2.61 -5.16
C ALA A 393 -26.69 3.03 -4.64
N CYS A 394 -25.72 3.20 -5.55
CA CYS A 394 -24.37 3.61 -5.19
C CYS A 394 -23.78 4.65 -6.16
N SER A 395 -22.71 5.32 -5.73
CA SER A 395 -21.96 6.23 -6.59
C SER A 395 -20.88 5.49 -7.40
N GLU A 396 -20.40 6.12 -8.48
CA GLU A 396 -19.27 5.60 -9.23
C GLU A 396 -18.00 5.44 -8.37
N ASP A 397 -17.79 6.32 -7.40
CA ASP A 397 -16.66 6.24 -6.46
C ASP A 397 -16.77 5.03 -5.54
N ASN A 398 -17.98 4.66 -5.11
CA ASN A 398 -18.17 3.44 -4.33
C ASN A 398 -17.73 2.21 -5.14
N VAL A 399 -18.09 2.14 -6.43
CA VAL A 399 -17.68 1.06 -7.32
C VAL A 399 -16.16 1.02 -7.50
N ARG A 400 -15.53 2.16 -7.81
CA ARG A 400 -14.07 2.26 -8.01
C ARG A 400 -13.27 1.90 -6.76
N ASN A 401 -13.75 2.27 -5.58
CA ASN A 401 -13.10 1.91 -4.31
C ASN A 401 -13.30 0.43 -3.95
N LEU A 402 -14.42 -0.16 -4.39
CA LEU A 402 -14.74 -1.55 -4.10
C LEU A 402 -13.93 -2.52 -4.98
N LEU A 403 -13.93 -2.28 -6.29
CA LEU A 403 -13.13 -3.00 -7.28
C LEU A 403 -12.40 -1.99 -8.17
N PRO A 404 -11.21 -1.54 -7.79
CA PRO A 404 -10.36 -0.84 -8.74
C PRO A 404 -10.03 -1.81 -9.88
N ILE A 405 -9.95 -1.29 -11.11
CA ILE A 405 -9.44 -2.04 -12.26
C ILE A 405 -8.32 -1.24 -12.92
N GLN A 406 -7.39 -1.96 -13.54
CA GLN A 406 -6.38 -1.39 -14.42
C GLN A 406 -6.78 -1.72 -15.85
N ALA A 407 -7.25 -0.73 -16.60
CA ALA A 407 -7.80 -0.98 -17.92
C ALA A 407 -7.20 -0.05 -18.99
N TYR A 408 -6.77 -0.65 -20.10
CA TYR A 408 -6.11 0.05 -21.19
C TYR A 408 -6.80 -0.26 -22.53
N SER A 409 -7.20 0.80 -23.24
CA SER A 409 -7.76 0.72 -24.60
C SER A 409 -6.67 0.38 -25.63
N GLN A 410 -7.13 0.06 -26.84
CA GLN A 410 -6.28 -0.07 -28.02
C GLN A 410 -5.31 1.10 -28.20
N LYS A 411 -4.01 0.79 -28.32
CA LYS A 411 -2.88 1.74 -28.47
C LYS A 411 -2.65 2.70 -27.30
N GLN A 412 -3.28 2.47 -26.15
CA GLN A 412 -3.11 3.35 -24.99
C GLN A 412 -1.72 3.20 -24.36
N LEU A 413 -1.27 1.96 -24.14
CA LEU A 413 0.04 1.67 -23.52
C LEU A 413 1.25 2.06 -24.39
N SER A 414 1.07 2.25 -25.70
CA SER A 414 2.13 2.68 -26.61
C SER A 414 2.25 4.20 -26.76
N SER A 415 1.41 4.97 -26.07
CA SER A 415 1.47 6.43 -26.10
C SER A 415 2.42 6.96 -25.01
N VAL A 416 3.38 7.78 -25.41
CA VAL A 416 4.54 8.18 -24.58
C VAL A 416 4.11 8.82 -23.26
N GLY A 417 3.25 9.85 -23.33
CA GLY A 417 2.74 10.54 -22.13
C GLY A 417 1.69 9.75 -21.34
N VAL A 418 1.24 8.58 -21.78
CA VAL A 418 0.44 7.69 -20.93
C VAL A 418 1.35 6.73 -20.18
N SER A 419 2.47 6.34 -20.78
CA SER A 419 3.39 5.36 -20.21
C SER A 419 4.10 5.90 -18.97
N VAL A 420 4.61 7.14 -19.01
CA VAL A 420 5.28 7.77 -17.85
C VAL A 420 4.31 8.01 -16.69
N GLU A 421 3.12 8.53 -16.97
CA GLU A 421 2.06 8.80 -16.00
C GLU A 421 1.55 7.51 -15.35
N GLU A 422 1.44 6.42 -16.12
CA GLU A 422 1.08 5.13 -15.57
C GLU A 422 2.17 4.59 -14.66
N LEU A 423 3.45 4.68 -15.04
CA LEU A 423 4.55 4.30 -14.16
C LEU A 423 4.55 5.10 -12.85
N LYS A 424 4.26 6.41 -12.90
CA LYS A 424 4.03 7.23 -11.70
C LYS A 424 2.86 6.69 -10.88
N ARG A 425 1.72 6.38 -11.51
CA ARG A 425 0.55 5.79 -10.83
C ARG A 425 0.90 4.46 -10.15
N LEU A 426 1.71 3.61 -10.77
CA LEU A 426 2.16 2.35 -10.19
C LEU A 426 3.05 2.53 -8.96
N ILE A 427 3.78 3.65 -8.87
CA ILE A 427 4.54 4.05 -7.67
C ILE A 427 3.61 4.59 -6.58
N TYR A 428 2.67 5.48 -6.93
CA TYR A 428 1.82 6.16 -5.94
C TYR A 428 0.66 5.31 -5.42
N SER A 429 0.05 4.46 -6.26
CA SER A 429 -1.16 3.70 -5.94
C SER A 429 -1.00 2.79 -4.70
N PRO A 430 0.07 1.98 -4.59
CA PRO A 430 0.26 1.09 -3.43
C PRO A 430 0.41 1.83 -2.09
N VAL A 431 0.85 3.09 -2.12
CA VAL A 431 1.15 3.91 -0.94
C VAL A 431 0.21 5.10 -0.78
N ARG A 432 -0.89 5.15 -1.54
CA ARG A 432 -1.81 6.29 -1.57
C ARG A 432 -2.34 6.68 -0.19
N GLN A 433 -2.67 5.70 0.65
CA GLN A 433 -3.14 5.96 2.01
C GLN A 433 -2.05 6.63 2.86
N ALA A 434 -0.84 6.09 2.85
CA ALA A 434 0.29 6.67 3.58
C ALA A 434 0.62 8.09 3.09
N LEU A 435 0.54 8.34 1.77
CA LEU A 435 0.73 9.69 1.21
C LEU A 435 -0.36 10.68 1.68
N ASN A 436 -1.61 10.25 1.81
CA ASN A 436 -2.67 11.08 2.37
C ASN A 436 -2.44 11.38 3.87
N GLU A 437 -1.92 10.42 4.63
CA GLU A 437 -1.51 10.62 6.02
C GLU A 437 -0.37 11.65 6.13
N PHE A 438 0.63 11.59 5.23
CA PHE A 438 1.68 12.62 5.14
C PHE A 438 1.12 13.99 4.76
N SER A 439 0.20 14.07 3.79
CA SER A 439 -0.46 15.34 3.42
C SER A 439 -1.15 15.97 4.63
N SER A 440 -1.88 15.16 5.43
CA SER A 440 -2.51 15.62 6.66
C SER A 440 -1.49 16.04 7.73
N LYS A 441 -0.39 15.28 7.87
CA LYS A 441 0.74 15.59 8.77
C LYS A 441 1.37 16.94 8.40
N PHE A 442 1.62 17.19 7.11
CA PHE A 442 2.18 18.46 6.64
C PHE A 442 1.25 19.65 6.88
N GLU A 443 -0.06 19.52 6.65
CA GLU A 443 -1.01 20.60 6.93
C GLU A 443 -1.06 20.95 8.42
N LYS A 444 -1.01 19.93 9.30
CA LYS A 444 -0.90 20.14 10.74
C LYS A 444 0.41 20.83 11.12
N LEU A 445 1.55 20.32 10.65
CA LEU A 445 2.86 20.92 10.92
C LEU A 445 2.95 22.36 10.40
N ARG A 446 2.37 22.64 9.23
CA ARG A 446 2.30 23.98 8.65
C ARG A 446 1.56 24.95 9.57
N ALA A 447 0.42 24.56 10.13
CA ALA A 447 -0.32 25.37 11.09
C ALA A 447 0.47 25.58 12.39
N ASP A 448 1.05 24.51 12.95
CA ASP A 448 1.82 24.55 14.20
C ASP A 448 3.08 25.43 14.08
N ILE A 449 3.80 25.32 12.95
CA ILE A 449 5.00 26.10 12.65
C ILE A 449 4.66 27.58 12.47
N LYS A 450 3.61 27.92 11.72
CA LYS A 450 3.15 29.32 11.57
C LYS A 450 2.81 29.94 12.93
N ALA A 451 1.99 29.25 13.72
CA ALA A 451 1.60 29.72 15.05
C ALA A 451 2.81 29.90 15.98
N CYS A 452 3.75 28.95 15.97
CA CYS A 452 4.98 29.03 16.78
C CYS A 452 5.87 30.19 16.34
N TYR A 453 5.98 30.43 15.03
CA TYR A 453 6.78 31.51 14.47
C TYR A 453 6.19 32.89 14.78
N GLU A 454 4.87 33.05 14.71
CA GLU A 454 4.19 34.29 15.13
C GLU A 454 4.42 34.58 16.62
N LEU A 455 4.35 33.56 17.47
CA LEU A 455 4.67 33.69 18.91
C LEU A 455 6.13 34.11 19.11
N ARG A 456 7.07 33.54 18.35
CA ARG A 456 8.49 33.90 18.36
C ARG A 456 8.71 35.38 18.02
N LEU A 457 8.06 35.88 16.97
CA LEU A 457 8.14 37.29 16.57
C LEU A 457 7.53 38.23 17.62
N ARG A 458 6.34 37.88 18.14
CA ARG A 458 5.69 38.66 19.21
C ARG A 458 6.56 38.74 20.46
N LYS A 459 7.18 37.63 20.87
CA LYS A 459 8.11 37.60 22.01
C LYS A 459 9.31 38.53 21.78
N LYS A 460 9.99 38.44 20.62
CA LYS A 460 11.13 39.33 20.27
C LYS A 460 10.74 40.82 20.27
N LEU A 461 9.56 41.16 19.74
CA LEU A 461 9.05 42.53 19.75
C LEU A 461 8.77 43.02 21.18
N MET A 462 8.14 42.19 22.01
CA MET A 462 7.89 42.50 23.42
C MET A 462 9.19 42.69 24.20
N GLU A 463 10.20 41.85 23.98
CA GLU A 463 11.53 41.96 24.60
C GLU A 463 12.25 43.26 24.22
N SER A 464 12.25 43.63 22.93
CA SER A 464 12.83 44.90 22.47
C SER A 464 12.11 46.11 23.07
N ASP A 465 10.79 46.04 23.20
CA ASP A 465 10.00 47.09 23.83
C ASP A 465 10.22 47.16 25.34
N ILE A 466 10.44 46.03 26.01
CA ILE A 466 10.83 46.00 27.43
C ILE A 466 12.15 46.73 27.61
N GLU A 467 13.15 46.45 26.78
CA GLU A 467 14.46 47.11 26.83
C GLU A 467 14.34 48.64 26.63
N LYS A 468 13.57 49.08 25.62
CA LYS A 468 13.28 50.51 25.39
C LYS A 468 12.57 51.16 26.58
N ASN A 469 11.51 50.51 27.07
CA ASN A 469 10.73 51.03 28.19
C ASN A 469 11.57 51.10 29.48
N GLU A 470 12.49 50.16 29.72
CA GLU A 470 13.42 50.19 30.85
C GLU A 470 14.42 51.35 30.75
N LEU A 471 14.94 51.63 29.55
CA LEU A 471 15.80 52.79 29.30
C LEU A 471 15.05 54.12 29.47
N GLU A 472 13.83 54.23 28.93
CA GLU A 472 12.97 55.42 29.10
C GLU A 472 12.63 55.64 30.58
N LEU A 473 12.28 54.56 31.30
CA LEU A 473 12.00 54.58 32.72
C LEU A 473 13.18 55.12 33.53
N LYS A 474 14.40 54.68 33.22
CA LYS A 474 15.62 55.13 33.90
C LYS A 474 15.83 56.63 33.70
N SER A 475 15.71 57.11 32.46
CA SER A 475 15.85 58.54 32.13
C SER A 475 14.80 59.41 32.84
N LEU A 476 13.52 59.05 32.76
CA LEU A 476 12.43 59.80 33.41
C LEU A 476 12.57 59.79 34.94
N SER A 477 13.03 58.67 35.52
CA SER A 477 13.26 58.57 36.95
C SER A 477 14.39 59.48 37.44
N GLU A 478 15.46 59.63 36.66
CA GLU A 478 16.57 60.56 36.95
C GLU A 478 16.13 62.03 36.78
N GLN A 479 15.34 62.35 35.75
CA GLN A 479 14.77 63.69 35.54
C GLN A 479 13.86 64.13 36.69
N ALA A 480 12.95 63.25 37.13
CA ALA A 480 12.09 63.51 38.28
C ALA A 480 12.90 63.76 39.57
N GLU A 481 13.99 63.02 39.77
CA GLU A 481 14.85 63.19 40.93
C GLU A 481 15.65 64.50 40.89
N GLY A 482 16.12 64.91 39.71
CA GLY A 482 16.74 66.21 39.50
C GLY A 482 15.79 67.38 39.81
N LEU A 483 14.55 67.30 39.34
CA LEU A 483 13.51 68.31 39.62
C LEU A 483 13.15 68.37 41.11
N ARG A 484 13.03 67.21 41.78
CA ARG A 484 12.76 67.14 43.23
C ARG A 484 13.89 67.75 44.08
N LYS A 485 15.16 67.57 43.69
CA LYS A 485 16.31 68.20 44.36
C LYS A 485 16.35 69.73 44.17
N GLY A 486 15.72 70.25 43.13
CA GLY A 486 15.64 71.69 42.81
C GLY A 486 14.55 72.48 43.55
N LEU A 487 13.68 71.82 44.32
CA LEU A 487 12.59 72.48 45.03
C LEU A 487 13.10 73.37 46.19
N LYS A 488 12.68 74.64 46.27
CA LYS A 488 13.07 75.62 47.30
C LYS A 488 11.84 76.25 47.96
N GLY A 489 11.84 76.37 49.30
CA GLY A 489 10.77 77.05 50.06
C GLY A 489 9.68 76.15 50.67
N ILE A 490 9.93 74.84 50.79
CA ILE A 490 9.01 73.83 51.35
C ILE A 490 9.42 73.49 52.80
N SER A 491 8.48 73.18 53.69
CA SER A 491 8.77 72.71 55.06
C SER A 491 9.54 71.38 55.05
N GLU A 492 10.39 71.12 56.04
CA GLU A 492 11.16 69.86 56.11
C GLU A 492 10.26 68.61 56.18
N GLU A 493 9.05 68.72 56.75
CA GLU A 493 8.05 67.64 56.77
C GLU A 493 7.42 67.37 55.38
N ASP A 494 7.05 68.42 54.65
CA ASP A 494 6.47 68.28 53.31
C ASP A 494 7.52 67.79 52.31
N LYS A 495 8.78 68.21 52.46
CA LYS A 495 9.92 67.75 51.64
C LYS A 495 10.23 66.27 51.83
N LYS A 496 10.10 65.78 53.08
CA LYS A 496 10.24 64.35 53.41
C LYS A 496 9.10 63.51 52.82
N THR A 497 7.88 64.04 52.83
CA THR A 497 6.69 63.38 52.26
C THR A 497 6.75 63.30 50.72
N ILE A 498 7.22 64.37 50.05
CA ILE A 498 7.38 64.40 48.58
C ILE A 498 8.52 63.47 48.13
N SER A 499 9.61 63.38 48.89
CA SER A 499 10.73 62.48 48.56
C SER A 499 10.41 61.00 48.80
N SER A 500 9.59 60.68 49.81
CA SER A 500 9.16 59.30 50.07
C SER A 500 8.12 58.77 49.08
N HIS A 501 7.36 59.65 48.41
CA HIS A 501 6.29 59.26 47.47
C HIS A 501 6.76 58.29 46.37
N LYS A 502 7.98 58.50 45.84
CA LYS A 502 8.64 57.60 44.86
C LYS A 502 8.68 56.15 45.34
N GLN A 503 8.97 55.93 46.62
CA GLN A 503 9.12 54.59 47.18
C GLN A 503 7.78 53.90 47.31
N TYR A 504 6.72 54.65 47.69
CA TYR A 504 5.38 54.10 47.78
C TYR A 504 4.77 53.76 46.43
N GLU A 505 5.02 54.55 45.38
CA GLU A 505 4.60 54.19 44.00
C GLU A 505 5.32 52.94 43.49
N VAL A 506 6.62 52.80 43.78
CA VAL A 506 7.39 51.59 43.42
C VAL A 506 6.80 50.35 44.12
N ILE A 507 6.47 50.45 45.41
CA ILE A 507 5.91 49.33 46.18
C ILE A 507 4.47 49.03 45.76
N GLU A 508 3.63 50.03 45.47
CA GLU A 508 2.28 49.85 44.91
C GLU A 508 2.34 48.96 43.66
N GLN A 509 3.27 49.23 42.76
CA GLN A 509 3.42 48.48 41.52
C GLN A 509 4.06 47.09 41.70
N LEU A 510 4.96 46.91 42.66
CA LEU A 510 5.46 45.57 43.01
C LEU A 510 4.33 44.68 43.52
N VAL A 511 3.45 45.23 44.35
CA VAL A 511 2.27 44.51 44.88
C VAL A 511 1.30 44.18 43.74
N ASP A 512 1.01 45.12 42.85
CA ASP A 512 0.17 44.87 41.66
C ASP A 512 0.80 43.82 40.73
N GLY A 513 2.13 43.85 40.55
CA GLY A 513 2.90 42.89 39.76
C GLY A 513 2.82 41.47 40.32
N TRP A 514 3.04 41.30 41.63
CA TRP A 514 2.92 40.00 42.31
C TRP A 514 1.50 39.44 42.25
N GLN A 515 0.47 40.30 42.34
CA GLN A 515 -0.92 39.86 42.11
C GLN A 515 -1.14 39.37 40.67
N GLY A 516 -0.57 40.06 39.68
CA GLY A 516 -0.63 39.65 38.28
C GLY A 516 0.09 38.33 37.99
N GLU A 517 1.24 38.08 38.63
CA GLU A 517 1.97 36.80 38.56
C GLU A 517 1.13 35.64 39.11
N LEU A 518 0.51 35.83 40.28
CA LEU A 518 -0.38 34.83 40.89
C LEU A 518 -1.60 34.53 40.01
N ASN A 519 -2.22 35.56 39.44
CA ASN A 519 -3.35 35.40 38.52
C ASN A 519 -2.96 34.65 37.24
N SER A 520 -1.78 34.95 36.69
CA SER A 520 -1.26 34.25 35.50
C SER A 520 -1.00 32.77 35.78
N ALA A 521 -0.45 32.43 36.96
CA ALA A 521 -0.26 31.04 37.38
C ALA A 521 -1.60 30.29 37.53
N LYS A 522 -2.63 30.97 38.03
CA LYS A 522 -4.00 30.42 38.14
C LYS A 522 -4.64 30.18 36.78
N GLU A 523 -4.50 31.11 35.84
CA GLU A 523 -4.98 30.93 34.46
C GLU A 523 -4.31 29.73 33.78
N ALA A 524 -2.98 29.60 33.91
CA ALA A 524 -2.22 28.48 33.36
C ALA A 524 -2.69 27.13 33.91
N LEU A 525 -2.94 27.05 35.23
CA LEU A 525 -3.51 25.85 35.85
C LEU A 525 -4.91 25.52 35.30
N GLY A 526 -5.75 26.54 35.08
CA GLY A 526 -7.09 26.37 34.51
C GLY A 526 -7.11 25.97 33.03
N VAL A 527 -6.08 26.28 32.26
CA VAL A 527 -5.89 25.74 30.90
C VAL A 527 -5.50 24.28 30.98
N LEU A 528 -4.50 23.93 31.80
CA LEU A 528 -4.04 22.55 31.97
C LEU A 528 -5.16 21.60 32.45
N MET A 529 -6.03 22.07 33.35
CA MET A 529 -7.19 21.29 33.81
C MET A 529 -8.18 21.01 32.68
N ARG A 530 -8.43 21.97 31.78
CA ARG A 530 -9.32 21.81 30.62
C ARG A 530 -8.71 20.91 29.55
N ASP A 531 -7.41 21.04 29.30
CA ASP A 531 -6.71 20.20 28.31
C ASP A 531 -6.74 18.72 28.70
N ILE A 532 -6.88 18.42 30.00
CA ILE A 532 -6.93 17.04 30.52
C ILE A 532 -8.39 16.53 30.68
N GLU A 533 -9.39 17.41 30.54
CA GLU A 533 -10.82 17.14 30.72
C GLU A 533 -11.37 16.27 29.58
N GLY A 534 -11.11 14.96 29.67
CA GLY A 534 -11.48 13.99 28.64
C GLY A 534 -10.57 12.75 28.57
N TYR A 535 -9.44 12.77 29.28
CA TYR A 535 -8.55 11.61 29.34
C TYR A 535 -8.81 10.72 30.57
N PRO A 536 -8.59 9.40 30.44
CA PRO A 536 -8.31 8.68 29.19
C PRO A 536 -9.57 8.42 28.37
N THR A 537 -9.40 8.34 27.05
CA THR A 537 -10.47 8.00 26.09
C THR A 537 -11.12 6.66 26.47
N ALA A 538 -12.44 6.55 26.32
CA ALA A 538 -13.18 5.31 26.57
C ALA A 538 -12.89 4.24 25.49
N ILE A 539 -13.05 2.97 25.85
CA ILE A 539 -12.99 1.86 24.89
C ILE A 539 -14.25 1.89 24.01
N PRO A 540 -14.14 1.90 22.66
CA PRO A 540 -15.28 1.86 21.75
C PRO A 540 -16.13 0.59 21.91
N ASP A 541 -17.45 0.70 21.73
CA ASP A 541 -18.40 -0.40 21.95
C ASP A 541 -18.22 -1.58 20.97
N ASP A 542 -17.68 -1.32 19.78
CA ASP A 542 -17.39 -2.26 18.69
C ASP A 542 -16.00 -2.93 18.84
N ALA A 543 -15.13 -2.42 19.72
CA ALA A 543 -13.81 -2.95 20.00
C ALA A 543 -13.83 -4.01 21.13
N LYS A 544 -14.56 -5.11 20.94
CA LYS A 544 -14.62 -6.24 21.89
C LYS A 544 -13.85 -7.45 21.37
N LEU A 545 -12.77 -7.81 22.05
CA LEU A 545 -12.05 -9.06 21.87
C LEU A 545 -12.70 -10.18 22.69
N THR A 546 -12.40 -11.43 22.33
CA THR A 546 -12.80 -12.61 23.11
C THR A 546 -11.63 -13.18 23.91
N GLY A 547 -11.91 -13.71 25.10
CA GLY A 547 -10.93 -14.41 25.94
C GLY A 547 -9.93 -13.50 26.65
N LYS A 548 -8.69 -13.97 26.81
CA LYS A 548 -7.65 -13.34 27.65
C LYS A 548 -7.24 -11.94 27.16
N GLY A 549 -7.33 -11.66 25.86
CA GLY A 549 -6.98 -10.36 25.29
C GLY A 549 -7.87 -9.22 25.80
N GLN A 550 -9.17 -9.46 25.97
CA GLN A 550 -10.12 -8.46 26.48
C GLN A 550 -9.82 -8.08 27.93
N VAL A 551 -9.43 -9.06 28.75
CA VAL A 551 -9.07 -8.84 30.16
C VAL A 551 -7.85 -7.92 30.25
N ILE A 552 -6.80 -8.21 29.48
CA ILE A 552 -5.56 -7.42 29.46
C ILE A 552 -5.84 -5.97 29.02
N ILE A 553 -6.62 -5.75 27.96
CA ILE A 553 -6.94 -4.38 27.50
C ILE A 553 -7.75 -3.62 28.56
N THR A 554 -8.68 -4.29 29.25
CA THR A 554 -9.47 -3.68 30.32
C THR A 554 -8.59 -3.30 31.52
N ASP A 555 -7.62 -4.15 31.87
CA ASP A 555 -6.65 -3.87 32.93
C ASP A 555 -5.71 -2.71 32.56
N ILE A 556 -5.23 -2.65 31.32
CA ILE A 556 -4.42 -1.51 30.82
C ILE A 556 -5.21 -0.21 30.94
N HIS A 557 -6.48 -0.19 30.47
CA HIS A 557 -7.33 1.00 30.55
C HIS A 557 -7.56 1.42 32.01
N LYS A 558 -7.76 0.45 32.90
CA LYS A 558 -7.93 0.69 34.34
C LYS A 558 -6.69 1.32 34.98
N GLU A 559 -5.48 0.83 34.66
CA GLU A 559 -4.23 1.40 35.17
C GLU A 559 -3.99 2.83 34.63
N ILE A 560 -4.22 3.05 33.33
CA ILE A 560 -4.14 4.40 32.75
C ILE A 560 -5.14 5.35 33.41
N LYS A 561 -6.37 4.89 33.65
CA LYS A 561 -7.40 5.67 34.34
C LYS A 561 -6.97 6.03 35.76
N ALA A 562 -6.40 5.09 36.51
CA ALA A 562 -5.88 5.36 37.85
C ALA A 562 -4.78 6.44 37.85
N ILE A 563 -3.90 6.45 36.84
CA ILE A 563 -2.87 7.49 36.68
C ILE A 563 -3.53 8.87 36.46
N PHE A 564 -4.47 8.97 35.52
CA PHE A 564 -5.17 10.24 35.23
C PHE A 564 -6.05 10.72 36.39
N ASP A 565 -6.70 9.82 37.12
CA ASP A 565 -7.44 10.15 38.34
C ASP A 565 -6.51 10.74 39.41
N GLY A 566 -5.29 10.19 39.55
CA GLY A 566 -4.24 10.72 40.42
C GLY A 566 -3.77 12.12 40.01
N ILE A 567 -3.56 12.35 38.70
CA ILE A 567 -3.20 13.67 38.16
C ILE A 567 -4.31 14.69 38.44
N ASN A 568 -5.57 14.34 38.16
CA ASN A 568 -6.73 15.20 38.40
C ASN A 568 -6.89 15.55 39.88
N SER A 569 -6.65 14.60 40.78
CA SER A 569 -6.64 14.85 42.23
C SER A 569 -5.58 15.90 42.62
N ALA A 570 -4.35 15.76 42.12
CA ALA A 570 -3.26 16.68 42.39
C ALA A 570 -3.54 18.09 41.84
N LEU A 571 -4.06 18.19 40.61
CA LEU A 571 -4.44 19.46 39.99
C LEU A 571 -5.58 20.15 40.75
N ASN A 572 -6.59 19.40 41.18
CA ASN A 572 -7.68 19.93 42.00
C ASN A 572 -7.19 20.46 43.35
N SER A 573 -6.25 19.76 43.99
CA SER A 573 -5.63 20.23 45.24
C SER A 573 -4.80 21.50 45.06
N LEU A 574 -4.09 21.65 43.94
CA LEU A 574 -3.37 22.88 43.59
C LEU A 574 -4.36 24.02 43.32
N ASN A 575 -5.43 23.75 42.59
CA ASN A 575 -6.45 24.74 42.25
C ASN A 575 -7.18 25.25 43.50
N SER A 576 -7.49 24.38 44.47
CA SER A 576 -8.12 24.79 45.73
C SER A 576 -7.21 25.66 46.60
N LYS A 577 -5.88 25.51 46.51
CA LYS A 577 -4.92 26.38 47.21
C LYS A 577 -4.81 27.77 46.58
N LEU A 578 -5.01 27.86 45.27
CA LEU A 578 -4.95 29.08 44.46
C LEU A 578 -6.32 29.72 44.23
N SER A 579 -7.40 29.14 44.77
CA SER A 579 -8.75 29.68 44.68
C SER A 579 -8.88 30.94 45.55
N PRO A 580 -9.87 31.82 45.26
CA PRO A 580 -10.12 33.02 46.07
C PRO A 580 -10.39 32.69 47.55
N GLU A 581 -10.92 31.51 47.83
CA GLU A 581 -11.24 31.00 49.16
C GLU A 581 -10.08 30.27 49.84
N GLY A 582 -8.95 30.05 49.14
CA GLY A 582 -7.79 29.36 49.66
C GLY A 582 -7.11 30.14 50.79
N GLU A 583 -6.73 29.45 51.87
CA GLU A 583 -6.20 30.07 53.10
C GLU A 583 -5.00 31.00 52.83
N ALA A 584 -4.09 30.61 51.93
CA ALA A 584 -2.91 31.40 51.56
C ALA A 584 -3.29 32.68 50.76
N VAL A 585 -4.25 32.58 49.84
CA VAL A 585 -4.74 33.71 49.04
C VAL A 585 -5.52 34.70 49.89
N VAL A 586 -6.33 34.20 50.84
CA VAL A 586 -7.05 35.03 51.82
C VAL A 586 -6.06 35.82 52.70
N LYS A 587 -5.02 35.17 53.23
CA LYS A 587 -3.96 35.84 54.00
C LYS A 587 -3.22 36.90 53.17
N LEU A 588 -2.88 36.58 51.93
CA LEU A 588 -2.24 37.53 51.00
C LEU A 588 -3.13 38.76 50.75
N ASN A 589 -4.41 38.54 50.43
CA ASN A 589 -5.36 39.64 50.19
C ASN A 589 -5.55 40.54 51.41
N ALA A 590 -5.50 39.99 52.64
CA ALA A 590 -5.54 40.78 53.86
C ALA A 590 -4.33 41.72 53.99
N PHE A 591 -3.12 41.26 53.67
CA PHE A 591 -1.92 42.12 53.66
C PHE A 591 -1.98 43.20 52.57
N ILE A 592 -2.55 42.87 51.41
CA ILE A 592 -2.71 43.81 50.31
C ILE A 592 -3.71 44.93 50.68
N GLU A 593 -4.81 44.60 51.35
CA GLU A 593 -5.75 45.60 51.88
C GLU A 593 -5.12 46.49 52.95
N GLN A 594 -4.31 45.92 53.85
CA GLN A 594 -3.53 46.73 54.81
C GLN A 594 -2.58 47.70 54.11
N TRP A 595 -1.86 47.24 53.09
CA TRP A 595 -0.98 48.09 52.28
C TRP A 595 -1.74 49.20 51.55
N LYS A 596 -2.88 48.89 50.92
CA LYS A 596 -3.76 49.88 50.28
C LYS A 596 -4.17 50.97 51.26
N GLY A 597 -4.51 50.61 52.49
CA GLY A 597 -4.84 51.58 53.55
C GLY A 597 -3.69 52.56 53.85
N ILE A 598 -2.46 52.05 53.98
CA ILE A 598 -1.26 52.87 54.19
C ILE A 598 -1.02 53.80 52.99
N LEU A 599 -1.15 53.25 51.79
CA LEU A 599 -0.94 53.98 50.54
C LEU A 599 -1.96 55.12 50.36
N THR A 600 -3.24 54.89 50.66
CA THR A 600 -4.29 55.94 50.61
C THR A 600 -3.99 57.07 51.58
N GLN A 601 -3.58 56.75 52.81
CA GLN A 601 -3.19 57.77 53.80
C GLN A 601 -1.99 58.59 53.33
N HIS A 602 -1.02 57.97 52.66
CA HIS A 602 0.12 58.69 52.11
C HIS A 602 -0.26 59.57 50.92
N LYS A 603 -1.08 59.08 49.98
CA LYS A 603 -1.56 59.86 48.82
C LYS A 603 -2.27 61.15 49.27
N GLN A 604 -3.13 61.07 50.28
CA GLN A 604 -3.79 62.22 50.88
C GLN A 604 -2.79 63.24 51.48
N LYS A 605 -1.75 62.77 52.18
CA LYS A 605 -0.70 63.64 52.72
C LYS A 605 0.14 64.29 51.61
N TYR A 606 0.41 63.56 50.53
CA TYR A 606 1.14 64.05 49.36
C TYR A 606 0.36 65.14 48.62
N GLU A 607 -0.94 64.94 48.40
CA GLU A 607 -1.81 65.94 47.77
C GLU A 607 -1.95 67.21 48.63
N ALA A 608 -2.04 67.06 49.96
CA ALA A 608 -2.04 68.19 50.88
C ALA A 608 -0.70 68.97 50.88
N ALA A 609 0.44 68.27 50.81
CA ALA A 609 1.76 68.89 50.70
C ALA A 609 1.92 69.65 49.36
N LYS A 610 1.33 69.12 48.28
CA LYS A 610 1.32 69.73 46.95
C LYS A 610 0.52 71.04 46.91
N GLN A 611 -0.66 71.08 47.55
CA GLN A 611 -1.52 72.27 47.60
C GLN A 611 -0.94 73.44 48.41
N LYS A 612 -0.05 73.17 49.38
CA LYS A 612 0.61 74.20 50.19
C LYS A 612 1.79 74.91 49.50
N SER A 613 2.27 74.38 48.38
CA SER A 613 3.50 74.83 47.70
C SER A 613 3.20 75.66 46.44
N THR A 614 2.41 76.74 46.57
CA THR A 614 1.95 77.62 45.48
C THR A 614 3.06 78.39 44.75
N SER A 615 4.25 78.53 45.32
CA SER A 615 5.38 79.26 44.70
C SER A 615 6.14 78.48 43.61
N GLN A 616 5.90 77.17 43.47
CA GLN A 616 6.58 76.27 42.50
C GLN A 616 5.61 75.36 41.72
N GLU A 617 4.40 75.86 41.46
CA GLU A 617 3.31 75.14 40.79
C GLU A 617 3.73 74.54 39.42
N ALA A 618 4.49 75.29 38.62
CA ALA A 618 4.96 74.82 37.31
C ALA A 618 5.90 73.59 37.40
N THR A 619 6.81 73.56 38.37
CA THR A 619 7.74 72.43 38.58
C THR A 619 7.01 71.20 39.11
N LEU A 620 5.99 71.39 39.96
CA LEU A 620 5.13 70.32 40.47
C LEU A 620 4.23 69.72 39.38
N ILE A 621 3.73 70.53 38.44
CA ILE A 621 3.00 70.05 37.26
C ILE A 621 3.92 69.22 36.35
N GLN A 622 5.18 69.64 36.19
CA GLN A 622 6.16 68.91 35.38
C GLN A 622 6.55 67.56 36.00
N ILE A 623 6.74 67.53 37.34
CA ILE A 623 6.96 66.28 38.08
C ILE A 623 5.75 65.35 37.92
N GLN A 624 4.52 65.87 38.04
CA GLN A 624 3.30 65.07 37.85
C GLN A 624 3.23 64.45 36.45
N LYS A 625 3.53 65.20 35.39
CA LYS A 625 3.53 64.67 34.02
C LYS A 625 4.55 63.54 33.85
N ILE A 626 5.72 63.66 34.48
CA ILE A 626 6.74 62.61 34.46
C ILE A 626 6.27 61.39 35.27
N GLU A 627 5.65 61.59 36.44
CA GLU A 627 5.07 60.52 37.28
C GLU A 627 3.96 59.75 36.54
N ASP A 628 3.04 60.46 35.88
CA ASP A 628 1.97 59.86 35.07
C ASP A 628 2.56 59.02 33.93
N ARG A 629 3.59 59.53 33.24
CA ARG A 629 4.29 58.79 32.18
C ARG A 629 5.06 57.57 32.71
N VAL A 630 5.73 57.70 33.85
CA VAL A 630 6.42 56.58 34.52
C VAL A 630 5.41 55.49 34.91
N LYS A 631 4.22 55.88 35.38
CA LYS A 631 3.14 54.94 35.71
C LYS A 631 2.63 54.17 34.49
N GLU A 632 2.42 54.85 33.36
CA GLU A 632 2.07 54.20 32.08
C GLU A 632 3.13 53.20 31.61
N ILE A 633 4.41 53.62 31.60
CA ILE A 633 5.52 52.78 31.15
C ILE A 633 5.67 51.53 32.02
N ARG A 634 5.52 51.67 33.34
CA ARG A 634 5.61 50.52 34.28
C ARG A 634 4.45 49.55 34.15
N LYS A 635 3.23 50.06 33.92
CA LYS A 635 2.07 49.21 33.60
C LYS A 635 2.35 48.41 32.33
N SER A 636 2.80 49.07 31.28
CA SER A 636 3.17 48.43 30.01
C SER A 636 4.30 47.40 30.17
N LEU A 637 5.32 47.68 30.99
CA LEU A 637 6.41 46.75 31.32
C LEU A 637 5.88 45.48 31.99
N THR A 638 4.95 45.61 32.93
CA THR A 638 4.37 44.47 33.66
C THR A 638 3.59 43.57 32.71
N GLU A 639 2.72 44.16 31.88
CA GLU A 639 1.94 43.44 30.87
C GLU A 639 2.84 42.72 29.85
N LYS A 640 3.89 43.40 29.35
CA LYS A 640 4.84 42.80 28.39
C LYS A 640 5.70 41.70 29.00
N LYS A 641 6.19 41.87 30.24
CA LYS A 641 6.97 40.83 30.95
C LYS A 641 6.14 39.58 31.21
N GLN A 642 4.87 39.74 31.60
CA GLN A 642 3.93 38.63 31.70
C GLN A 642 3.68 37.95 30.35
N GLY A 643 3.54 38.73 29.28
CA GLY A 643 3.42 38.22 27.91
C GLY A 643 4.62 37.37 27.48
N VAL A 644 5.85 37.83 27.75
CA VAL A 644 7.09 37.09 27.47
C VAL A 644 7.17 35.80 28.29
N PHE A 645 6.78 35.85 29.57
CA PHE A 645 6.73 34.66 30.42
C PHE A 645 5.72 33.63 29.91
N LYS A 646 4.50 34.07 29.56
CA LYS A 646 3.44 33.20 29.00
C LYS A 646 3.85 32.58 27.65
N ALA A 647 4.66 33.26 26.85
CA ALA A 647 5.14 32.74 25.57
C ALA A 647 6.13 31.56 25.70
N GLY A 648 6.73 31.35 26.88
CA GLY A 648 7.64 30.23 27.14
C GLY A 648 8.92 30.30 26.30
N ASP A 649 9.32 29.18 25.67
CA ASP A 649 10.44 29.10 24.73
C ASP A 649 9.99 28.72 23.30
N PRO A 650 9.51 29.69 22.51
CA PRO A 650 9.15 29.47 21.12
C PRO A 650 10.33 29.08 20.22
N GLU A 651 11.58 29.39 20.61
CA GLU A 651 12.76 29.10 19.78
C GLU A 651 13.06 27.60 19.82
N ALA A 652 13.09 27.01 21.02
CA ALA A 652 13.23 25.56 21.18
C ALA A 652 12.09 24.79 20.50
N LYS A 653 10.84 25.27 20.64
CA LYS A 653 9.68 24.66 20.00
C LYS A 653 9.73 24.75 18.47
N PHE A 654 10.15 25.90 17.92
CA PHE A 654 10.32 26.09 16.48
C PHE A 654 11.39 25.14 15.92
N ASN A 655 12.54 25.02 16.59
CA ASN A 655 13.60 24.09 16.18
C ASN A 655 13.14 22.62 16.20
N ALA A 656 12.35 22.22 17.20
CA ALA A 656 11.77 20.88 17.24
C ALA A 656 10.81 20.62 16.06
N LEU A 657 9.90 21.57 15.78
CA LEU A 657 8.96 21.48 14.66
C LEU A 657 9.68 21.51 13.29
N LYS A 658 10.77 22.29 13.17
CA LYS A 658 11.63 22.32 11.98
C LYS A 658 12.27 20.96 11.71
N ILE A 659 12.79 20.29 12.74
CA ILE A 659 13.32 18.92 12.61
C ILE A 659 12.22 17.96 12.18
N GLU A 660 11.03 18.05 12.78
CA GLU A 660 9.89 17.21 12.43
C GLU A 660 9.42 17.42 10.97
N TRP A 661 9.41 18.66 10.50
CA TRP A 661 9.12 19.03 9.11
C TRP A 661 10.06 18.35 8.11
N PHE A 662 11.36 18.45 8.33
CA PHE A 662 12.35 17.82 7.43
C PHE A 662 12.36 16.30 7.54
N ASN A 663 12.14 15.74 8.73
CA ASN A 663 11.98 14.30 8.90
C ASN A 663 10.76 13.78 8.14
N ALA A 664 9.62 14.49 8.17
CA ALA A 664 8.43 14.11 7.40
C ALA A 664 8.70 14.11 5.88
N HIS A 665 9.47 15.08 5.37
CA HIS A 665 9.93 15.07 3.98
C HIS A 665 10.79 13.85 3.66
N LYS A 666 11.76 13.52 4.52
CA LYS A 666 12.64 12.37 4.35
C LYS A 666 11.86 11.04 4.39
N GLU A 667 10.97 10.87 5.36
CA GLU A 667 10.12 9.68 5.49
C GLU A 667 9.22 9.49 4.26
N ARG A 668 8.61 10.57 3.74
CA ARG A 668 7.81 10.52 2.51
C ARG A 668 8.68 10.13 1.31
N ALA A 669 9.88 10.71 1.18
CA ALA A 669 10.80 10.39 0.10
C ALA A 669 11.28 8.92 0.18
N ASP A 670 11.65 8.43 1.36
CA ASP A 670 12.07 7.03 1.57
C ASP A 670 10.96 6.04 1.18
N LEU A 671 9.70 6.38 1.48
CA LEU A 671 8.54 5.58 1.08
C LEU A 671 8.40 5.49 -0.45
N LEU A 672 8.56 6.61 -1.16
CA LEU A 672 8.49 6.65 -2.63
C LEU A 672 9.68 5.94 -3.28
N ASP A 673 10.88 6.08 -2.71
CA ASP A 673 12.11 5.44 -3.18
C ASP A 673 12.05 3.91 -3.09
N LEU A 674 11.42 3.41 -2.03
CA LEU A 674 11.11 1.98 -1.89
C LEU A 674 10.17 1.50 -3.01
N GLN A 675 9.16 2.30 -3.38
CA GLN A 675 8.26 1.95 -4.49
C GLN A 675 8.97 2.02 -5.85
N CYS A 676 9.84 3.00 -6.08
CA CYS A 676 10.72 3.05 -7.28
C CYS A 676 11.59 1.78 -7.39
N SER A 677 12.20 1.37 -6.29
CA SER A 677 13.05 0.17 -6.23
C SER A 677 12.24 -1.09 -6.52
N ARG A 678 11.02 -1.20 -5.95
CA ARG A 678 10.11 -2.32 -6.22
C ARG A 678 9.69 -2.39 -7.68
N LEU A 679 9.33 -1.24 -8.27
CA LEU A 679 8.92 -1.17 -9.68
C LEU A 679 10.08 -1.56 -10.62
N SER A 680 11.31 -1.18 -10.29
CA SER A 680 12.50 -1.63 -11.04
C SER A 680 12.66 -3.15 -11.00
N GLY A 681 12.45 -3.77 -9.84
CA GLY A 681 12.50 -5.22 -9.67
C GLY A 681 11.42 -5.98 -10.46
N LEU A 682 10.21 -5.42 -10.59
CA LEU A 682 9.12 -6.02 -11.37
C LEU A 682 9.36 -6.04 -12.88
N SER A 683 10.31 -5.23 -13.37
CA SER A 683 10.64 -5.11 -14.79
C SER A 683 11.77 -6.05 -15.26
N ASP A 684 12.25 -6.94 -14.39
CA ASP A 684 13.48 -7.73 -14.60
C ASP A 684 14.69 -6.85 -15.02
N SER A 685 14.79 -5.66 -14.40
CA SER A 685 15.82 -4.65 -14.66
C SER A 685 15.79 -3.98 -16.05
N ASN A 686 14.74 -4.19 -16.86
CA ASN A 686 14.55 -3.49 -18.14
C ASN A 686 14.13 -2.02 -17.95
N LEU A 687 13.46 -1.72 -16.83
CA LEU A 687 13.08 -0.38 -16.41
C LEU A 687 13.76 -0.06 -15.08
N LYS A 688 14.45 1.08 -15.02
CA LYS A 688 15.06 1.59 -13.80
C LYS A 688 14.29 2.83 -13.36
N ALA A 689 13.57 2.70 -12.25
CA ALA A 689 12.92 3.81 -11.58
C ALA A 689 13.77 4.29 -10.42
N THR A 690 14.06 5.58 -10.38
CA THR A 690 14.81 6.23 -9.28
C THR A 690 14.03 7.42 -8.76
N LEU A 691 14.11 7.70 -7.47
CA LEU A 691 13.48 8.89 -6.92
C LEU A 691 14.42 10.09 -7.03
N GLY A 692 14.01 11.10 -7.79
CA GLY A 692 14.56 12.43 -7.74
C GLY A 692 14.08 13.16 -6.49
N ARG A 693 14.76 12.94 -5.35
CA ARG A 693 14.44 13.59 -4.07
C ARG A 693 14.48 15.12 -4.23
N GLY A 694 13.44 15.82 -3.80
CA GLY A 694 13.35 17.28 -3.88
C GLY A 694 13.52 17.90 -5.28
N LYS A 695 13.30 17.15 -6.36
CA LYS A 695 13.39 17.66 -7.75
C LYS A 695 12.12 18.36 -8.25
N GLY A 696 11.00 18.21 -7.56
CA GLY A 696 9.75 18.89 -7.84
C GLY A 696 9.76 20.33 -7.31
N LEU A 697 10.34 21.23 -8.10
CA LEU A 697 10.64 22.61 -7.67
C LEU A 697 9.67 23.67 -8.23
N THR A 698 8.57 23.25 -8.87
CA THR A 698 7.61 24.15 -9.50
C THR A 698 6.99 25.13 -8.50
N ASP A 699 6.49 24.62 -7.36
CA ASP A 699 5.89 25.44 -6.31
C ASP A 699 6.93 26.37 -5.66
N LEU A 700 8.15 25.87 -5.46
CA LEU A 700 9.26 26.66 -4.95
C LEU A 700 9.60 27.83 -5.89
N GLU A 701 9.69 27.56 -7.19
CA GLU A 701 9.99 28.59 -8.19
C GLU A 701 8.90 29.68 -8.20
N GLU A 702 7.62 29.30 -8.09
CA GLU A 702 6.52 30.26 -8.01
C GLU A 702 6.58 31.13 -6.75
N VAL A 703 6.82 30.52 -5.58
CA VAL A 703 6.89 31.25 -4.31
C VAL A 703 8.09 32.19 -4.29
N LEU A 704 9.27 31.73 -4.74
CA LEU A 704 10.46 32.57 -4.88
C LEU A 704 10.20 33.75 -5.84
N LYS A 705 9.58 33.51 -7.00
CA LYS A 705 9.21 34.56 -7.96
C LYS A 705 8.31 35.63 -7.33
N LYS A 706 7.27 35.22 -6.61
CA LYS A 706 6.34 36.13 -5.91
C LYS A 706 7.07 36.94 -4.83
N MET A 707 7.91 36.27 -4.04
CA MET A 707 8.64 36.88 -2.93
C MET A 707 9.67 37.93 -3.39
N ILE A 708 10.44 37.65 -4.45
CA ILE A 708 11.51 38.54 -4.92
C ILE A 708 11.06 39.47 -6.04
N ALA A 709 9.76 39.51 -6.36
CA ALA A 709 9.21 40.38 -7.40
C ALA A 709 9.63 41.84 -7.18
N GLY A 710 10.25 42.44 -8.20
CA GLY A 710 10.72 43.83 -8.17
C GLY A 710 12.03 44.08 -7.39
N SER A 711 12.77 43.03 -6.99
CA SER A 711 14.13 43.14 -6.39
C SER A 711 15.26 43.33 -7.44
N SER A 712 14.91 43.48 -8.72
CA SER A 712 15.84 43.45 -9.88
C SER A 712 16.66 42.16 -10.06
N VAL A 713 16.36 41.12 -9.28
CA VAL A 713 16.85 39.76 -9.51
C VAL A 713 16.17 39.19 -10.76
N ARG A 714 16.95 38.62 -11.66
CA ARG A 714 16.44 38.01 -12.90
C ARG A 714 15.91 36.60 -12.62
N GLU A 715 14.87 36.19 -13.34
CA GLU A 715 14.29 34.84 -13.25
C GLU A 715 15.32 33.72 -13.43
N ALA A 716 16.32 33.93 -14.30
CA ALA A 716 17.43 32.98 -14.49
C ALA A 716 18.19 32.64 -13.20
N LYS A 717 18.23 33.56 -12.22
CA LYS A 717 18.89 33.34 -10.92
C LYS A 717 18.06 32.48 -9.97
N ILE A 718 16.73 32.56 -10.08
CA ILE A 718 15.81 31.66 -9.37
C ILE A 718 15.97 30.25 -9.91
N LYS A 719 15.99 30.11 -11.25
CA LYS A 719 16.22 28.82 -11.91
C LYS A 719 17.57 28.20 -11.54
N GLU A 720 18.62 29.00 -11.37
CA GLU A 720 19.93 28.52 -10.92
C GLU A 720 19.89 27.99 -9.47
N LEU A 721 19.15 28.66 -8.57
CA LEU A 721 18.92 28.14 -7.21
C LEU A 721 18.15 26.83 -7.22
N CYS A 722 17.07 26.75 -7.99
CA CYS A 722 16.31 25.51 -8.15
C CYS A 722 17.20 24.39 -8.70
N LYS A 723 17.97 24.67 -9.75
CA LYS A 723 18.93 23.71 -10.33
C LYS A 723 19.93 23.20 -9.29
N ARG A 724 20.50 24.11 -8.49
CA ARG A 724 21.43 23.75 -7.42
C ARG A 724 20.82 22.82 -6.38
N ILE A 725 19.57 23.06 -5.99
CA ILE A 725 18.82 22.17 -5.07
C ILE A 725 18.62 20.80 -5.72
N ALA A 726 18.18 20.76 -6.99
CA ALA A 726 17.91 19.51 -7.72
C ALA A 726 19.16 18.65 -8.00
N GLU A 727 20.34 19.27 -8.09
CA GLU A 727 21.63 18.61 -8.34
C GLU A 727 22.41 18.30 -7.05
N ALA A 728 21.93 18.76 -5.89
CA ALA A 728 22.57 18.49 -4.60
C ALA A 728 22.47 17.01 -4.19
N ALA A 729 23.48 16.53 -3.45
CA ALA A 729 23.45 15.18 -2.89
C ALA A 729 22.34 15.00 -1.82
N ASP A 730 22.07 16.06 -1.05
CA ASP A 730 20.94 16.15 -0.13
C ASP A 730 20.17 17.46 -0.40
N PRO A 731 19.13 17.42 -1.24
CA PRO A 731 18.33 18.60 -1.59
C PRO A 731 17.64 19.26 -0.39
N ILE A 732 17.28 18.48 0.64
CA ILE A 732 16.62 19.01 1.84
C ILE A 732 17.64 19.80 2.66
N GLN A 733 18.85 19.28 2.83
CA GLN A 733 19.92 19.98 3.54
C GLN A 733 20.38 21.25 2.80
N GLU A 734 20.51 21.19 1.47
CA GLU A 734 20.85 22.38 0.67
C GLU A 734 19.74 23.44 0.78
N TRP A 735 18.47 23.02 0.78
CA TRP A 735 17.34 23.91 0.96
C TRP A 735 17.31 24.57 2.35
N ASP A 736 17.59 23.83 3.42
CA ASP A 736 17.70 24.39 4.76
C ASP A 736 18.79 25.46 4.86
N ALA A 737 19.94 25.23 4.22
CA ALA A 737 21.03 26.21 4.18
C ALA A 737 20.64 27.49 3.43
N ILE A 738 19.90 27.37 2.31
CA ILE A 738 19.37 28.52 1.57
C ILE A 738 18.34 29.29 2.42
N LEU A 739 17.45 28.58 3.11
CA LEU A 739 16.45 29.18 4.00
C LEU A 739 17.09 29.97 5.14
N LEU A 740 18.21 29.50 5.69
CA LEU A 740 18.97 30.21 6.72
C LEU A 740 19.53 31.54 6.19
N GLU A 741 20.09 31.55 4.96
CA GLU A 741 20.54 32.81 4.34
C GLU A 741 19.37 33.79 4.14
N PHE A 742 18.22 33.33 3.65
CA PHE A 742 17.03 34.18 3.57
C PHE A 742 16.52 34.63 4.95
N GLU A 743 16.61 33.80 5.99
CA GLU A 743 16.22 34.20 7.35
C GLU A 743 17.11 35.34 7.87
N THR A 744 18.41 35.27 7.60
CA THR A 744 19.34 36.35 7.98
C THR A 744 19.01 37.67 7.28
N LEU A 745 18.57 37.62 6.02
CA LEU A 745 18.11 38.79 5.28
C LEU A 745 16.77 39.31 5.84
N ALA A 746 15.83 38.43 6.19
CA ALA A 746 14.54 38.77 6.79
C ALA A 746 14.66 39.45 8.16
N ASN A 747 15.66 39.06 8.95
CA ASN A 747 15.91 39.64 10.27
C ASN A 747 16.72 40.95 10.22
N PHE A 748 17.17 41.39 9.04
CA PHE A 748 18.02 42.57 8.89
C PHE A 748 17.18 43.84 8.66
N ASP A 749 17.04 44.67 9.69
CA ASP A 749 16.25 45.91 9.65
C ASP A 749 17.03 47.07 8.98
N LEU A 750 16.96 47.16 7.65
CA LEU A 750 17.61 48.22 6.86
C LEU A 750 17.09 49.63 7.20
N ASN A 751 15.89 49.76 7.77
CA ASN A 751 15.31 51.05 8.12
C ASN A 751 15.97 51.65 9.37
N LYS A 752 16.48 50.83 10.29
CA LYS A 752 17.21 51.29 11.48
C LYS A 752 18.67 51.59 11.22
N ASN A 753 19.32 50.88 10.28
CA ASN A 753 20.74 51.04 9.98
C ASN A 753 21.03 51.00 8.45
N PRO A 754 20.84 52.12 7.73
CA PRO A 754 21.05 52.18 6.28
C PRO A 754 22.50 51.94 5.84
N GLY A 755 23.47 52.09 6.75
CA GLY A 755 24.91 51.91 6.48
C GLY A 755 25.49 50.55 6.87
N ALA A 756 24.68 49.63 7.41
CA ALA A 756 25.19 48.34 7.90
C ALA A 756 25.52 47.37 6.75
N VAL A 757 26.60 46.61 6.92
CA VAL A 757 27.04 45.57 5.99
C VAL A 757 26.11 44.36 6.14
N LEU A 758 25.58 43.85 5.02
CA LEU A 758 24.77 42.64 4.99
C LEU A 758 25.57 41.44 5.50
N SER A 759 24.90 40.53 6.21
CA SER A 759 25.45 39.24 6.60
C SER A 759 25.94 38.45 5.39
N ALA A 760 26.97 37.61 5.58
CA ALA A 760 27.51 36.80 4.50
C ALA A 760 26.47 35.78 4.01
N THR A 761 26.16 35.83 2.71
CA THR A 761 25.24 34.90 2.01
C THR A 761 25.98 34.18 0.88
N PRO A 762 26.91 33.25 1.21
CA PRO A 762 27.77 32.59 0.22
C PRO A 762 26.98 31.80 -0.83
N ILE A 763 25.89 31.13 -0.46
CA ILE A 763 25.09 30.31 -1.37
C ILE A 763 24.37 31.22 -2.37
N LEU A 764 23.65 32.23 -1.90
CA LEU A 764 22.96 33.18 -2.79
C LEU A 764 23.96 33.93 -3.69
N SER A 765 25.11 34.32 -3.15
CA SER A 765 26.17 34.97 -3.94
C SER A 765 26.71 34.05 -5.04
N SER A 766 26.94 32.77 -4.73
CA SER A 766 27.41 31.78 -5.72
C SER A 766 26.36 31.43 -6.78
N ALA A 767 25.06 31.49 -6.45
CA ALA A 767 23.97 31.42 -7.42
C ALA A 767 23.88 32.69 -8.31
N GLY A 768 24.70 33.70 -8.04
CA GLY A 768 24.86 34.90 -8.86
C GLY A 768 23.95 36.06 -8.45
N PHE A 769 23.52 36.11 -7.19
CA PHE A 769 22.90 37.30 -6.61
C PHE A 769 23.98 38.37 -6.36
N THR A 770 23.81 39.56 -6.92
CA THR A 770 24.75 40.67 -6.70
C THR A 770 24.50 41.32 -5.33
N ALA A 771 25.50 41.98 -4.75
CA ALA A 771 25.34 42.71 -3.49
C ALA A 771 24.17 43.72 -3.52
N ASN A 772 23.95 44.40 -4.66
CA ASN A 772 22.81 45.30 -4.85
C ASN A 772 21.47 44.55 -4.95
N GLY A 773 21.46 43.37 -5.59
CA GLY A 773 20.29 42.49 -5.62
C GLY A 773 19.91 41.98 -4.23
N LEU A 774 20.90 41.49 -3.47
CA LEU A 774 20.70 41.04 -2.07
C LEU A 774 20.18 42.15 -1.17
N ARG A 775 20.66 43.38 -1.35
CA ARG A 775 20.16 44.54 -0.62
C ARG A 775 18.69 44.83 -0.91
N LYS A 776 18.28 44.80 -2.19
CA LYS A 776 16.87 44.95 -2.56
C LYS A 776 15.99 43.77 -2.15
N VAL A 777 16.55 42.57 -2.06
CA VAL A 777 15.86 41.41 -1.48
C VAL A 777 15.63 41.66 0.01
N ALA A 778 16.65 42.10 0.75
CA ALA A 778 16.56 42.47 2.17
C ALA A 778 15.54 43.61 2.44
N GLU A 779 15.35 44.54 1.50
CA GLU A 779 14.32 45.60 1.61
C GLU A 779 12.88 45.07 1.49
N LYS A 780 12.68 43.88 0.89
CA LYS A 780 11.35 43.33 0.58
C LYS A 780 10.97 42.12 1.40
N ILE A 781 11.95 41.31 1.78
CA ILE A 781 11.74 40.10 2.57
C ILE A 781 11.25 40.49 3.96
N THR A 782 10.08 39.99 4.33
CA THR A 782 9.52 40.11 5.66
C THR A 782 9.60 38.78 6.38
N SER A 783 9.50 38.79 7.70
CA SER A 783 9.41 37.56 8.48
C SER A 783 8.20 36.71 8.07
N GLU A 784 7.09 37.32 7.64
CA GLU A 784 5.89 36.63 7.13
C GLU A 784 6.13 35.93 5.79
N ASN A 785 6.74 36.62 4.82
CA ASN A 785 7.03 36.00 3.52
C ASN A 785 8.13 34.94 3.62
N TRP A 786 9.06 35.08 4.58
CA TRP A 786 10.06 34.05 4.86
C TRP A 786 9.42 32.77 5.39
N ILE A 787 8.44 32.85 6.30
CA ILE A 787 7.80 31.63 6.83
C ILE A 787 6.99 30.93 5.74
N ASP A 788 6.36 31.68 4.83
CA ASP A 788 5.69 31.09 3.67
C ASP A 788 6.68 30.37 2.74
N LEU A 789 7.90 30.92 2.56
CA LEU A 789 8.97 30.25 1.82
C LEU A 789 9.45 28.97 2.54
N PHE A 790 9.66 29.03 3.86
CA PHE A 790 10.06 27.89 4.68
C PHE A 790 9.06 26.71 4.58
N LEU A 791 7.77 27.02 4.45
CA LEU A 791 6.67 26.04 4.41
C LEU A 791 6.36 25.49 3.01
N VAL A 792 7.19 25.83 2.02
CA VAL A 792 7.14 25.20 0.70
C VAL A 792 7.63 23.76 0.82
N GLN A 793 6.82 22.84 0.33
CA GLN A 793 7.17 21.42 0.25
C GLN A 793 8.00 21.19 -1.01
N LEU A 794 9.18 20.59 -0.87
CA LEU A 794 9.92 20.08 -2.01
C LEU A 794 9.29 18.77 -2.45
N ASP A 795 8.80 18.72 -3.68
CA ASP A 795 8.23 17.48 -4.21
C ASP A 795 9.31 16.52 -4.70
N ASP A 796 9.02 15.22 -4.56
CA ASP A 796 9.90 14.15 -5.02
C ASP A 796 9.36 13.61 -6.34
N LEU A 797 10.21 13.52 -7.37
CA LEU A 797 9.81 13.12 -8.71
C LEU A 797 10.39 11.76 -9.07
N PRO A 798 9.56 10.73 -9.32
CA PRO A 798 10.03 9.51 -9.94
C PRO A 798 10.59 9.76 -11.33
N LEU A 799 11.80 9.26 -11.57
CA LEU A 799 12.51 9.31 -12.84
C LEU A 799 12.64 7.89 -13.39
N PHE A 800 12.44 7.72 -14.69
CA PHE A 800 12.40 6.43 -15.35
C PHE A 800 13.44 6.36 -16.46
N GLU A 801 14.20 5.27 -16.47
CA GLU A 801 15.21 5.00 -17.49
C GLU A 801 14.98 3.60 -18.10
N TYR A 802 15.10 3.47 -19.41
CA TYR A 802 14.98 2.20 -20.13
C TYR A 802 16.34 1.59 -20.44
N LYS A 803 16.50 0.29 -20.22
CA LYS A 803 17.73 -0.45 -20.52
C LYS A 803 17.81 -0.82 -22.00
N THR A 804 18.75 -0.24 -22.74
CA THR A 804 18.95 -0.59 -24.17
C THR A 804 19.91 -1.77 -24.33
N ARG A 805 20.94 -1.84 -23.48
CA ARG A 805 21.97 -2.89 -23.43
C ARG A 805 22.41 -3.11 -21.99
N GLU A 806 23.18 -4.17 -21.72
CA GLU A 806 23.75 -4.37 -20.38
C GLU A 806 24.59 -3.16 -19.94
N GLY A 807 24.13 -2.48 -18.88
CA GLY A 807 24.78 -1.30 -18.30
C GLY A 807 24.47 0.04 -18.99
N GLU A 808 23.70 0.05 -20.08
CA GLU A 808 23.36 1.26 -20.84
C GLU A 808 21.87 1.60 -20.67
N TYR A 809 21.61 2.80 -20.14
CA TYR A 809 20.28 3.32 -19.85
C TYR A 809 20.05 4.64 -20.59
N ILE A 810 18.83 4.83 -21.09
CA ILE A 810 18.35 6.08 -21.69
C ILE A 810 17.13 6.57 -20.91
N ASP A 811 16.79 7.85 -21.04
CA ASP A 811 15.51 8.35 -20.49
C ASP A 811 14.35 7.53 -21.07
N PHE A 812 13.39 7.15 -20.24
CA PHE A 812 12.26 6.34 -20.70
C PHE A 812 11.49 7.03 -21.83
N THR A 813 11.43 8.36 -21.83
CA THR A 813 10.78 9.15 -22.91
C THR A 813 11.50 9.06 -24.26
N ASP A 814 12.80 8.75 -24.25
CA ASP A 814 13.61 8.58 -25.46
C ASP A 814 13.51 7.15 -26.05
N ALA A 815 12.94 6.20 -25.29
CA ALA A 815 12.71 4.84 -25.77
C ALA A 815 11.60 4.80 -26.84
N SER A 816 11.67 3.83 -27.76
CA SER A 816 10.61 3.68 -28.78
C SER A 816 9.27 3.28 -28.15
N ALA A 817 8.16 3.63 -28.80
CA ALA A 817 6.81 3.32 -28.31
C ALA A 817 6.59 1.82 -27.98
N GLY A 818 7.17 0.91 -28.78
CA GLY A 818 7.10 -0.53 -28.53
C GLY A 818 7.92 -0.96 -27.32
N GLN A 819 9.09 -0.35 -27.08
CA GLN A 819 9.93 -0.61 -25.91
C GLN A 819 9.26 -0.13 -24.62
N GLN A 820 8.66 1.07 -24.64
CA GLN A 820 7.90 1.60 -23.51
C GLN A 820 6.70 0.72 -23.17
N ALA A 821 5.90 0.35 -24.18
CA ALA A 821 4.74 -0.53 -24.00
C ALA A 821 5.15 -1.90 -23.42
N THR A 822 6.25 -2.48 -23.92
CA THR A 822 6.77 -3.76 -23.45
C THR A 822 7.23 -3.70 -22.00
N ALA A 823 8.01 -2.66 -21.63
CA ALA A 823 8.46 -2.47 -20.24
C ALA A 823 7.28 -2.29 -19.28
N LEU A 824 6.28 -1.51 -19.68
CA LEU A 824 5.08 -1.30 -18.89
C LEU A 824 4.25 -2.59 -18.74
N MET A 825 4.08 -3.36 -19.82
CA MET A 825 3.42 -4.67 -19.80
C MET A 825 4.09 -5.65 -18.84
N HIS A 826 5.42 -5.71 -18.85
CA HIS A 826 6.18 -6.55 -17.94
C HIS A 826 5.93 -6.19 -16.47
N VAL A 827 5.93 -4.89 -16.15
CA VAL A 827 5.60 -4.41 -14.79
C VAL A 827 4.16 -4.76 -14.42
N LEU A 828 3.19 -4.51 -15.31
CA LEU A 828 1.78 -4.74 -15.05
C LEU A 828 1.45 -6.23 -14.81
N LEU A 829 2.10 -7.15 -15.54
CA LEU A 829 1.87 -8.58 -15.39
C LEU A 829 2.53 -9.17 -14.12
N ASN A 830 3.67 -8.62 -13.70
CA ASN A 830 4.35 -9.05 -12.47
C ASN A 830 3.82 -8.37 -11.21
N GLN A 831 3.06 -7.29 -11.35
CA GLN A 831 2.46 -6.60 -10.22
C GLN A 831 1.21 -7.31 -9.74
N GLY A 832 1.25 -7.85 -8.51
CA GLY A 832 0.03 -8.25 -7.82
C GLY A 832 -0.88 -7.03 -7.63
N GLY A 833 -2.16 -7.15 -8.03
CA GLY A 833 -3.02 -5.99 -8.12
C GLY A 833 -4.48 -6.30 -8.47
N PRO A 834 -5.28 -5.26 -8.72
CA PRO A 834 -6.64 -5.41 -9.22
C PRO A 834 -6.69 -6.10 -10.59
N PRO A 835 -7.89 -6.53 -11.06
CA PRO A 835 -8.04 -7.08 -12.40
C PRO A 835 -7.46 -6.15 -13.48
N LEU A 836 -6.60 -6.72 -14.32
CA LEU A 836 -5.96 -6.07 -15.47
C LEU A 836 -6.74 -6.39 -16.75
N ILE A 837 -7.15 -5.35 -17.47
CA ILE A 837 -7.91 -5.43 -18.72
C ILE A 837 -7.13 -4.72 -19.82
N ILE A 838 -6.69 -5.45 -20.85
CA ILE A 838 -5.89 -4.88 -21.93
C ILE A 838 -6.54 -5.19 -23.27
N ASP A 839 -6.80 -4.14 -24.05
CA ASP A 839 -7.29 -4.20 -25.44
C ASP A 839 -6.15 -3.93 -26.43
N GLN A 840 -5.00 -4.61 -26.31
CA GLN A 840 -3.85 -4.42 -27.22
C GLN A 840 -3.88 -5.41 -28.40
N PRO A 841 -3.75 -4.92 -29.64
CA PRO A 841 -3.46 -5.74 -30.80
C PRO A 841 -1.96 -6.04 -30.83
N GLU A 842 -1.61 -7.25 -31.24
CA GLU A 842 -0.24 -7.78 -31.32
C GLU A 842 0.77 -6.86 -32.07
N ASP A 843 0.27 -5.91 -32.88
CA ASP A 843 1.03 -5.00 -33.75
C ASP A 843 2.02 -4.06 -33.01
N ASP A 844 1.78 -3.75 -31.73
CA ASP A 844 2.57 -2.75 -30.98
C ASP A 844 3.60 -3.38 -30.00
N LEU A 845 3.67 -4.72 -29.92
CA LEU A 845 4.61 -5.45 -29.07
C LEU A 845 5.86 -5.85 -29.85
N ASP A 846 7.04 -5.77 -29.21
CA ASP A 846 8.28 -6.26 -29.80
C ASP A 846 8.23 -7.80 -29.91
N ASN A 847 8.36 -8.33 -31.14
CA ASN A 847 8.31 -9.77 -31.44
C ASN A 847 9.28 -10.59 -30.59
N GLN A 848 10.43 -10.02 -30.21
CA GLN A 848 11.40 -10.73 -29.37
C GLN A 848 10.89 -10.91 -27.94
N MET A 849 10.06 -9.98 -27.46
CA MET A 849 9.56 -9.91 -26.08
C MET A 849 8.18 -10.58 -25.89
N VAL A 850 7.45 -10.87 -26.97
CA VAL A 850 6.17 -11.62 -26.91
C VAL A 850 6.36 -12.98 -26.24
N SER A 851 7.47 -13.67 -26.52
CA SER A 851 7.80 -14.95 -25.87
C SER A 851 8.03 -14.78 -24.37
N ASP A 852 8.69 -13.71 -23.96
CA ASP A 852 9.00 -13.43 -22.55
C ASP A 852 7.72 -13.06 -21.80
N ILE A 853 6.87 -12.21 -22.39
CA ILE A 853 5.54 -11.88 -21.85
C ILE A 853 4.68 -13.14 -21.68
N ALA A 854 4.71 -14.06 -22.65
CA ALA A 854 3.95 -15.30 -22.57
C ALA A 854 4.41 -16.21 -21.42
N THR A 855 5.64 -16.07 -20.93
CA THR A 855 6.12 -16.80 -19.74
C THR A 855 5.67 -16.19 -18.42
N LEU A 856 5.21 -14.93 -18.42
CA LEU A 856 4.69 -14.25 -17.23
C LEU A 856 3.20 -14.52 -16.97
N ILE A 857 2.49 -15.09 -17.95
CA ILE A 857 1.05 -15.41 -17.93
C ILE A 857 0.86 -16.90 -17.62
#